data_AF-A0A0L0DNM9-F1
#
_entry.id   AF-A0A0L0DNM9-F1
#
_cell.length_a   1.000
_cell.length_b   1.000
_cell.length_c   1.000
_cell.angle_alpha   90.00
_cell.angle_beta   90.00
_cell.angle_gamma   90.00
#
_symmetry.space_group_name_H-M   'P 1'
#
loop_
_entity.id
_entity.type
_entity.pdbx_description
1 polymer ?
#
loop_
_entity_poly.entity_id
_entity_poly.type
_entity_poly.pdbx_seq_one_letter_code
_entity_poly.pdbx_strand_id
1 'polypeptide(L)'
;MSRNRRMTLGTLSSNSLNARTSLGRSASKRNSMAPKQGMQSGLRKGRRSLAPSYAQREAYGEEEDDYGRGMHTPARSRQSTGSAMGSALRSRRRSSAMMMAPPSSAKKRQSLSLLPNMASRRSLMLKNDPRPVRSKKFQNHTIHTLISYLTHQQYSGAVTPTMLAQPTARDFQHMFQFLYHGFDPYFKFGQRFDAEVAELFMFMAYPFRINKSALASVGSSHTWPTVLAGLGWMVKLLTYEEEILMLEEEARDSGNESGDEIFFNHICRCYQAFLAGADEFEVFEYELAESFELRNKSVTDQIASSRDAVAGMTSRITELTSSDSELASLRKAKAEYTADLSKFGNMLSKLTEHIGMLSAAVEESAAKEASTTSELARLREQKSAIELAIAGQPVSSGDVERMNKEKAALEASVDNLGALREAADNEAWDAEVKLSKASEKLAGLVATINSRIGAVASSSLAANASFPAELRSSLDLAFNANGSTTDDLVSATPTAVEAHITALRSAFGSLSDELHGASLQAKERKEVQEEQLAEKKSAVSALESKINKIELQCTMEKEAAARSLAQLTSDTAKLEEATLRLKADKSAGVTSTSQQVEDLRAAYAETERRCAEEKEALSTCVIDTFSLLVEHKQAIQTTFDNVHTMWEGTIDDLAKTIATSQFMQAM
;
A
#
# COMPACT_ATOMS: atom_id res chain seq x y z
N MET A 1 70.38 23.24 5.99
CA MET A 1 71.48 23.00 5.02
C MET A 1 70.88 22.48 3.71
N SER A 2 71.57 22.62 2.57
CA SER A 2 71.25 22.19 1.17
C SER A 2 69.77 21.97 0.76
N ARG A 3 69.16 22.75 -0.15
CA ARG A 3 69.43 22.98 -1.60
C ARG A 3 69.19 21.76 -2.54
N ASN A 4 68.17 21.93 -3.39
CA ASN A 4 68.06 21.46 -4.78
C ASN A 4 67.85 19.93 -4.98
N ARG A 5 67.35 19.45 -6.13
CA ARG A 5 67.20 20.09 -7.46
C ARG A 5 65.93 19.65 -8.21
N ARG A 6 65.38 20.56 -9.04
CA ARG A 6 64.31 20.34 -10.03
C ARG A 6 64.88 19.74 -11.32
N MET A 7 64.14 18.88 -12.02
CA MET A 7 64.37 18.52 -13.44
C MET A 7 63.02 18.44 -14.17
N THR A 8 63.05 18.76 -15.47
CA THR A 8 61.90 18.89 -16.38
C THR A 8 62.41 18.70 -17.83
N LEU A 9 61.50 18.73 -18.81
CA LEU A 9 61.71 18.59 -20.27
C LEU A 9 61.65 17.12 -20.77
N GLY A 10 61.11 16.85 -21.97
CA GLY A 10 60.53 17.83 -22.91
C GLY A 10 59.79 17.21 -24.10
N THR A 11 59.06 18.07 -24.83
CA THR A 11 58.29 17.78 -26.04
C THR A 11 59.11 17.95 -27.31
N LEU A 12 58.85 17.16 -28.36
CA LEU A 12 59.15 17.52 -29.75
C LEU A 12 58.06 17.04 -30.71
N SER A 13 58.03 17.64 -31.91
CA SER A 13 57.02 17.47 -32.97
C SER A 13 57.66 17.71 -34.35
N SER A 14 57.29 16.95 -35.38
CA SER A 14 57.46 17.34 -36.80
C SER A 14 56.81 16.39 -37.83
N ASN A 15 55.93 16.95 -38.66
CA ASN A 15 55.86 16.86 -40.14
C ASN A 15 55.98 15.51 -40.91
N SER A 16 54.82 15.06 -41.43
CA SER A 16 54.48 14.87 -42.87
C SER A 16 55.46 14.26 -43.90
N LEU A 17 54.99 13.27 -44.69
CA LEU A 17 54.65 13.40 -46.14
C LEU A 17 54.33 12.03 -46.83
N ASN A 18 53.36 12.04 -47.77
CA ASN A 18 53.14 11.24 -49.02
C ASN A 18 53.69 9.78 -49.17
N ALA A 19 53.09 8.83 -49.91
CA ALA A 19 52.33 8.96 -51.18
C ALA A 19 51.62 7.65 -51.67
N ARG A 20 50.62 7.79 -52.59
CA ARG A 20 50.20 6.82 -53.67
C ARG A 20 49.57 5.47 -53.23
N THR A 21 48.73 4.72 -53.97
CA THR A 21 47.99 4.76 -55.28
C THR A 21 46.92 3.61 -55.26
N SER A 22 45.92 3.38 -56.15
CA SER A 22 45.31 4.01 -57.35
C SER A 22 44.03 3.23 -57.77
N LEU A 23 43.24 3.74 -58.75
CA LEU A 23 42.06 3.11 -59.43
C LEU A 23 40.78 3.02 -58.57
N GLY A 24 39.53 3.18 -59.07
CA GLY A 24 38.96 3.56 -60.38
C GLY A 24 37.49 3.06 -60.49
N ARG A 25 36.53 3.62 -61.26
CA ARG A 25 36.47 4.80 -62.17
C ARG A 25 34.98 5.08 -62.58
N SER A 26 34.67 6.32 -63.01
CA SER A 26 33.44 6.78 -63.75
C SER A 26 32.09 6.84 -62.99
N ALA A 27 31.10 7.70 -63.31
CA ALA A 27 31.00 8.96 -64.10
C ALA A 27 29.68 9.69 -63.66
N SER A 28 29.54 11.01 -63.46
CA SER A 28 29.71 12.20 -64.34
C SER A 28 28.64 12.29 -65.47
N LYS A 29 27.91 13.40 -65.73
CA LYS A 29 27.73 14.76 -65.12
C LYS A 29 26.46 15.45 -65.73
N ARG A 30 26.09 16.63 -65.21
CA ARG A 30 25.44 17.86 -65.81
C ARG A 30 25.06 17.83 -67.33
N ASN A 31 24.06 18.58 -67.86
CA ASN A 31 23.63 19.95 -67.52
C ASN A 31 22.32 20.42 -68.25
N SER A 32 21.74 21.56 -67.80
CA SER A 32 21.10 22.66 -68.58
C SER A 32 19.83 22.55 -69.49
N MET A 33 18.94 23.55 -69.30
CA MET A 33 18.04 24.25 -70.27
C MET A 33 16.65 23.67 -70.67
N ALA A 34 15.76 24.61 -71.02
CA ALA A 34 14.37 24.49 -71.54
C ALA A 34 14.37 24.75 -73.09
N PRO A 35 13.24 24.79 -73.90
CA PRO A 35 11.85 25.17 -73.54
C PRO A 35 10.66 24.57 -74.36
N LYS A 36 9.44 25.09 -74.08
CA LYS A 36 8.23 25.29 -74.97
C LYS A 36 7.38 24.13 -75.55
N GLN A 37 6.05 24.33 -75.39
CA GLN A 37 4.90 23.98 -76.28
C GLN A 37 4.54 22.48 -76.50
N GLY A 38 3.26 22.08 -76.65
CA GLY A 38 1.99 22.83 -76.49
C GLY A 38 0.72 22.05 -76.93
N MET A 39 -0.45 22.71 -76.89
CA MET A 39 -1.80 22.28 -77.33
C MET A 39 -2.55 21.28 -76.40
N GLN A 40 -3.89 21.26 -76.28
CA GLN A 40 -4.96 21.95 -77.05
C GLN A 40 -6.22 22.36 -76.22
N SER A 41 -7.00 23.32 -76.75
CA SER A 41 -8.39 23.82 -76.47
C SER A 41 -9.33 23.19 -75.40
N GLY A 42 -10.29 23.92 -74.79
CA GLY A 42 -10.78 25.30 -75.02
C GLY A 42 -11.73 25.82 -73.89
N LEU A 43 -11.93 27.14 -73.70
CA LEU A 43 -13.02 28.00 -74.24
C LEU A 43 -14.45 27.63 -73.75
N ARG A 44 -15.37 28.47 -73.22
CA ARG A 44 -15.57 29.93 -72.90
C ARG A 44 -16.80 30.03 -71.91
N LYS A 45 -17.50 31.12 -71.46
CA LYS A 45 -17.64 32.56 -71.83
C LYS A 45 -18.30 33.48 -70.71
N GLY A 46 -17.54 34.20 -69.85
CA GLY A 46 -18.07 35.38 -69.09
C GLY A 46 -18.97 35.11 -67.85
N ARG A 47 -19.63 36.10 -67.19
CA ARG A 47 -19.36 37.55 -66.91
C ARG A 47 -20.46 38.11 -65.94
N ARG A 48 -20.12 39.09 -65.06
CA ARG A 48 -21.04 39.95 -64.24
C ARG A 48 -21.83 39.25 -63.11
N SER A 49 -22.01 39.72 -61.85
CA SER A 49 -21.92 41.01 -61.10
C SER A 49 -23.26 41.71 -60.81
N LEU A 50 -23.42 42.14 -59.54
CA LEU A 50 -24.39 43.10 -58.95
C LEU A 50 -25.74 42.57 -58.42
N ALA A 51 -26.24 43.29 -57.40
CA ALA A 51 -27.52 43.17 -56.68
C ALA A 51 -28.59 44.13 -57.31
N PRO A 52 -29.72 44.58 -56.70
CA PRO A 52 -30.22 44.45 -55.31
C PRO A 52 -31.77 44.27 -55.13
N SER A 53 -32.25 44.47 -53.87
CA SER A 53 -33.49 45.19 -53.48
C SER A 53 -34.83 44.46 -53.23
N TYR A 54 -35.36 44.64 -52.00
CA TYR A 54 -36.78 44.60 -51.55
C TYR A 54 -37.58 43.27 -51.72
N ALA A 55 -38.66 42.93 -50.99
CA ALA A 55 -39.21 43.26 -49.64
C ALA A 55 -40.45 42.30 -49.40
N GLN A 56 -41.43 42.44 -48.49
CA GLN A 56 -41.83 43.44 -47.49
C GLN A 56 -42.84 42.85 -46.47
N ARG A 57 -42.76 43.24 -45.18
CA ARG A 57 -43.82 43.14 -44.11
C ARG A 57 -44.30 41.73 -43.70
N GLU A 58 -44.92 41.52 -42.54
CA GLU A 58 -45.40 42.41 -41.44
C GLU A 58 -44.89 41.83 -40.06
N ALA A 59 -45.26 42.18 -38.81
CA ALA A 59 -46.34 42.97 -38.19
C ALA A 59 -45.94 43.58 -36.81
N TYR A 60 -46.96 44.01 -36.04
CA TYR A 60 -46.96 44.70 -34.73
C TYR A 60 -46.43 43.86 -33.53
N GLY A 61 -46.06 44.44 -32.38
CA GLY A 61 -46.12 45.87 -31.99
C GLY A 61 -45.48 46.19 -30.62
N GLU A 62 -45.65 47.45 -30.19
CA GLU A 62 -45.14 48.12 -28.96
C GLU A 62 -45.54 47.45 -27.60
N GLU A 63 -45.06 47.84 -26.40
CA GLU A 63 -44.66 49.17 -25.87
C GLU A 63 -43.78 49.10 -24.58
N GLU A 64 -43.15 50.24 -24.23
CA GLU A 64 -42.68 50.82 -22.92
C GLU A 64 -42.68 50.02 -21.57
N ASP A 65 -41.86 50.30 -20.54
CA ASP A 65 -40.57 51.03 -20.34
C ASP A 65 -40.02 50.82 -18.88
N ASP A 66 -39.01 51.60 -18.45
CA ASP A 66 -38.77 52.15 -17.07
C ASP A 66 -37.70 51.54 -16.10
N TYR A 67 -37.37 52.29 -15.02
CA TYR A 67 -36.15 52.26 -14.17
C TYR A 67 -35.91 50.97 -13.31
N GLY A 68 -34.69 50.66 -12.79
CA GLY A 68 -33.39 51.36 -12.84
C GLY A 68 -32.31 50.81 -11.87
N ARG A 69 -31.29 51.63 -11.56
CA ARG A 69 -30.11 51.36 -10.67
C ARG A 69 -30.50 50.90 -9.24
N GLY A 70 -29.65 50.24 -8.45
CA GLY A 70 -28.23 49.85 -8.62
C GLY A 70 -27.59 49.30 -7.32
N MET A 71 -26.26 49.11 -7.30
CA MET A 71 -25.49 48.50 -6.18
C MET A 71 -25.45 49.34 -4.89
N HIS A 72 -25.25 48.70 -3.72
CA HIS A 72 -24.07 48.90 -2.85
C HIS A 72 -23.97 47.89 -1.69
N THR A 73 -22.78 47.81 -1.09
CA THR A 73 -22.35 46.96 0.06
C THR A 73 -21.86 47.87 1.21
N PRO A 74 -21.22 47.39 2.31
CA PRO A 74 -21.40 46.20 3.16
C PRO A 74 -21.66 46.58 4.65
N ALA A 75 -21.80 45.61 5.57
CA ALA A 75 -21.79 45.88 7.03
C ALA A 75 -21.17 44.75 7.89
N ARG A 76 -20.75 45.09 9.12
CA ARG A 76 -20.01 44.25 10.09
C ARG A 76 -20.44 44.63 11.52
N SER A 77 -20.65 43.67 12.42
CA SER A 77 -20.95 43.97 13.84
C SER A 77 -20.37 42.95 14.84
N ARG A 78 -20.17 43.39 16.09
CA ARG A 78 -19.71 42.62 17.26
C ARG A 78 -20.35 43.22 18.52
N GLN A 79 -20.94 42.40 19.40
CA GLN A 79 -21.18 42.67 20.83
C GLN A 79 -21.71 41.36 21.48
N SER A 80 -21.56 41.00 22.77
CA SER A 80 -20.67 41.32 23.91
C SER A 80 -21.46 41.54 25.21
N THR A 81 -20.90 41.11 26.35
CA THR A 81 -21.42 41.19 27.75
C THR A 81 -22.65 40.32 28.08
N GLY A 82 -22.82 39.79 29.30
CA GLY A 82 -21.94 39.83 30.48
C GLY A 82 -22.36 38.92 31.67
N SER A 83 -21.49 38.85 32.68
CA SER A 83 -21.54 38.18 34.00
C SER A 83 -22.90 38.07 34.73
N ALA A 84 -23.19 37.11 35.63
CA ALA A 84 -22.50 35.88 36.11
C ALA A 84 -23.61 34.85 36.54
N MET A 85 -23.66 34.02 37.59
CA MET A 85 -22.89 33.60 38.81
C MET A 85 -23.56 32.29 39.32
N GLY A 86 -23.02 31.36 40.12
CA GLY A 86 -21.71 31.07 40.74
C GLY A 86 -21.88 30.04 41.90
N SER A 87 -20.82 29.40 42.40
CA SER A 87 -20.82 28.28 43.40
C SER A 87 -21.34 26.92 42.86
N ALA A 88 -20.81 25.73 43.18
CA ALA A 88 -19.51 25.29 43.71
C ALA A 88 -19.32 23.74 43.54
N LEU A 89 -18.18 23.23 44.04
CA LEU A 89 -17.88 21.83 44.40
C LEU A 89 -17.50 20.79 43.32
N ARG A 90 -16.21 20.39 43.42
CA ARG A 90 -15.67 19.02 43.39
C ARG A 90 -15.69 18.17 42.10
N SER A 91 -14.45 17.92 41.64
CA SER A 91 -13.84 16.57 41.52
C SER A 91 -13.27 16.16 40.16
N ARG A 92 -12.08 16.70 39.87
CA ARG A 92 -10.87 15.90 39.62
C ARG A 92 -10.92 14.92 38.43
N ARG A 93 -10.55 15.43 37.24
CA ARG A 93 -9.84 14.64 36.21
C ARG A 93 -8.71 13.81 36.86
N ARG A 94 -8.43 12.62 36.33
CA ARG A 94 -7.14 11.95 36.57
C ARG A 94 -6.62 11.29 35.29
N SER A 95 -5.43 11.70 34.88
CA SER A 95 -4.75 11.22 33.68
C SER A 95 -4.15 9.82 33.90
N SER A 96 -3.86 9.13 32.79
CA SER A 96 -2.94 8.00 32.75
C SER A 96 -1.54 8.40 33.21
N ALA A 97 -0.80 7.46 33.81
CA ALA A 97 0.62 7.56 34.12
C ALA A 97 1.27 6.17 34.02
N MET A 98 2.44 6.11 33.40
CA MET A 98 3.20 4.89 33.12
C MET A 98 4.50 4.92 33.95
N MET A 99 4.88 3.79 34.55
CA MET A 99 6.18 3.61 35.22
C MET A 99 6.66 2.16 35.05
N MET A 100 7.98 1.96 35.10
CA MET A 100 8.66 0.71 34.73
C MET A 100 9.80 0.36 35.70
N ALA A 101 10.05 -0.95 35.84
CA ALA A 101 11.25 -1.59 36.42
C ALA A 101 11.54 -1.34 37.93
N PRO A 102 12.47 -2.12 38.56
CA PRO A 102 13.11 -3.38 38.14
C PRO A 102 12.76 -4.59 39.07
N PRO A 103 13.14 -5.83 38.72
CA PRO A 103 12.82 -7.03 39.49
C PRO A 103 13.87 -7.38 40.58
N SER A 104 13.48 -8.20 41.57
CA SER A 104 14.42 -8.95 42.42
C SER A 104 13.92 -10.38 42.66
N SER A 105 14.85 -11.32 42.87
CA SER A 105 14.60 -12.77 42.80
C SER A 105 14.55 -13.44 44.18
N ALA A 106 13.40 -14.04 44.52
CA ALA A 106 13.27 -14.94 45.67
C ALA A 106 12.22 -16.04 45.42
N LYS A 107 12.60 -17.11 44.70
CA LYS A 107 11.73 -18.27 44.47
C LYS A 107 11.51 -19.07 45.76
N LYS A 108 10.52 -18.72 46.57
CA LYS A 108 10.05 -19.57 47.68
C LYS A 108 8.91 -20.47 47.19
N ARG A 109 9.20 -21.76 46.99
CA ARG A 109 8.19 -22.77 46.60
C ARG A 109 7.07 -22.79 47.64
N GLN A 110 5.85 -22.44 47.22
CA GLN A 110 4.63 -22.76 47.97
C GLN A 110 4.00 -24.00 47.33
N SER A 111 3.89 -25.07 48.11
CA SER A 111 3.18 -26.29 47.73
C SER A 111 1.67 -26.05 47.73
N LEU A 112 0.97 -26.51 46.70
CA LEU A 112 -0.49 -26.39 46.57
C LEU A 112 -1.22 -27.34 47.53
N SER A 113 -1.39 -26.92 48.78
CA SER A 113 -2.31 -27.56 49.74
C SER A 113 -3.66 -26.83 49.72
N LEU A 114 -4.53 -27.19 48.79
CA LEU A 114 -5.79 -26.49 48.47
C LEU A 114 -6.92 -26.62 49.52
N LEU A 115 -6.63 -27.08 50.74
CA LEU A 115 -7.59 -27.17 51.85
C LEU A 115 -7.50 -25.93 52.76
N PRO A 116 -8.51 -25.04 52.79
CA PRO A 116 -8.50 -23.89 53.68
C PRO A 116 -8.54 -24.33 55.15
N ASN A 117 -7.60 -23.85 55.95
CA ASN A 117 -7.54 -24.11 57.40
C ASN A 117 -8.91 -23.81 58.05
N MET A 118 -9.44 -24.77 58.82
CA MET A 118 -10.75 -24.69 59.49
C MET A 118 -10.91 -23.47 60.42
N ALA A 119 -9.81 -22.88 60.90
CA ALA A 119 -9.84 -21.60 61.61
C ALA A 119 -10.38 -20.45 60.73
N SER A 120 -10.05 -20.43 59.43
CA SER A 120 -10.45 -19.38 58.50
C SER A 120 -11.94 -19.43 58.16
N ARG A 121 -12.49 -20.64 57.92
CA ARG A 121 -13.92 -20.83 57.60
C ARG A 121 -14.87 -20.34 58.70
N ARG A 122 -14.44 -20.33 59.97
CA ARG A 122 -15.22 -19.74 61.08
C ARG A 122 -15.43 -18.23 60.95
N SER A 123 -14.60 -17.52 60.18
CA SER A 123 -14.75 -16.07 59.93
C SER A 123 -15.87 -15.71 58.95
N LEU A 124 -16.46 -16.70 58.27
CA LEU A 124 -17.52 -16.49 57.27
C LEU A 124 -18.95 -16.61 57.85
N MET A 125 -19.11 -17.03 59.11
CA MET A 125 -20.43 -17.23 59.69
C MET A 125 -21.10 -15.91 60.10
N LEU A 126 -22.27 -15.64 59.52
CA LEU A 126 -23.07 -14.47 59.85
C LEU A 126 -23.72 -14.66 61.23
N LYS A 127 -23.70 -13.60 62.05
CA LYS A 127 -24.24 -13.62 63.42
C LYS A 127 -25.76 -13.80 63.47
N ASN A 128 -26.46 -13.30 62.46
CA ASN A 128 -27.91 -13.38 62.31
C ASN A 128 -28.25 -13.98 60.93
N ASP A 129 -29.25 -14.85 60.88
CA ASP A 129 -29.85 -15.32 59.61
C ASP A 129 -30.85 -14.26 59.11
N PRO A 130 -30.69 -13.69 57.90
CA PRO A 130 -31.62 -12.72 57.34
C PRO A 130 -32.92 -13.37 56.82
N ARG A 131 -32.96 -14.70 56.69
CA ARG A 131 -34.14 -15.42 56.19
C ARG A 131 -35.20 -15.49 57.30
N PRO A 132 -36.50 -15.33 56.99
CA PRO A 132 -37.56 -15.36 57.99
C PRO A 132 -37.90 -16.81 58.41
N VAL A 133 -36.91 -17.57 58.91
CA VAL A 133 -37.02 -19.02 59.18
C VAL A 133 -38.16 -19.39 60.11
N ARG A 134 -38.55 -18.50 61.05
CA ARG A 134 -39.70 -18.70 61.96
C ARG A 134 -41.07 -18.45 61.31
N SER A 135 -41.13 -17.88 60.11
CA SER A 135 -42.37 -17.60 59.40
C SER A 135 -42.96 -18.87 58.78
N LYS A 136 -44.23 -19.15 59.04
CA LYS A 136 -44.94 -20.29 58.43
C LYS A 136 -45.02 -20.18 56.90
N LYS A 137 -45.06 -18.97 56.32
CA LYS A 137 -45.00 -18.80 54.86
C LYS A 137 -43.67 -19.28 54.28
N PHE A 138 -42.55 -18.98 54.96
CA PHE A 138 -41.22 -19.44 54.56
C PHE A 138 -41.08 -20.95 54.73
N GLN A 139 -41.47 -21.48 55.90
CA GLN A 139 -41.43 -22.93 56.17
C GLN A 139 -42.23 -23.73 55.12
N ASN A 140 -43.47 -23.34 54.84
CA ASN A 140 -44.30 -24.03 53.85
C ASN A 140 -43.68 -23.96 52.45
N HIS A 141 -43.17 -22.80 52.02
CA HIS A 141 -42.48 -22.65 50.73
C HIS A 141 -41.25 -23.56 50.65
N THR A 142 -40.39 -23.57 51.68
CA THR A 142 -39.21 -24.44 51.73
C THR A 142 -39.58 -25.93 51.74
N ILE A 143 -40.67 -26.32 52.41
CA ILE A 143 -41.22 -27.68 52.36
C ILE A 143 -41.65 -28.03 50.94
N HIS A 144 -42.36 -27.16 50.23
CA HIS A 144 -42.75 -27.41 48.84
C HIS A 144 -41.54 -27.50 47.89
N THR A 145 -40.53 -26.64 48.03
CA THR A 145 -39.28 -26.74 47.25
C THR A 145 -38.55 -28.06 47.52
N LEU A 146 -38.44 -28.48 48.79
CA LEU A 146 -37.82 -29.73 49.19
C LEU A 146 -38.58 -30.95 48.65
N ILE A 147 -39.92 -30.96 48.71
CA ILE A 147 -40.75 -32.00 48.09
C ILE A 147 -40.48 -32.05 46.58
N SER A 148 -40.57 -30.91 45.89
CA SER A 148 -40.40 -30.84 44.44
C SER A 148 -39.06 -31.41 43.99
N TYR A 149 -37.98 -31.07 44.69
CA TYR A 149 -36.64 -31.55 44.37
C TYR A 149 -36.46 -33.05 44.67
N LEU A 150 -36.89 -33.52 45.86
CA LEU A 150 -36.84 -34.94 46.21
C LEU A 150 -37.71 -35.80 45.27
N THR A 151 -38.84 -35.29 44.80
CA THR A 151 -39.68 -35.98 43.80
C THR A 151 -39.03 -35.99 42.42
N HIS A 152 -38.39 -34.90 41.99
CA HIS A 152 -37.67 -34.82 40.72
C HIS A 152 -36.53 -35.83 40.65
N GLN A 153 -35.68 -35.85 41.68
CA GLN A 153 -34.53 -36.76 41.79
C GLN A 153 -34.90 -38.19 42.28
N GLN A 154 -36.17 -38.58 42.18
CA GLN A 154 -36.66 -39.95 42.46
C GLN A 154 -36.30 -40.51 43.86
N TYR A 155 -36.34 -39.68 44.91
CA TYR A 155 -36.10 -40.12 46.28
C TYR A 155 -37.09 -41.23 46.71
N SER A 156 -36.55 -42.33 47.24
CA SER A 156 -37.29 -43.55 47.54
C SER A 156 -38.13 -43.52 48.84
N GLY A 157 -38.01 -42.47 49.65
CA GLY A 157 -38.80 -42.28 50.87
C GLY A 157 -40.09 -41.50 50.64
N ALA A 158 -41.15 -41.84 51.37
CA ALA A 158 -42.46 -41.19 51.25
C ALA A 158 -42.45 -39.73 51.74
N VAL A 159 -42.25 -38.76 50.84
CA VAL A 159 -42.26 -37.34 51.16
C VAL A 159 -43.67 -36.77 51.13
N THR A 160 -44.17 -36.23 52.26
CA THR A 160 -45.46 -35.52 52.31
C THR A 160 -45.33 -34.19 53.08
N PRO A 161 -46.15 -33.17 52.78
CA PRO A 161 -46.12 -31.90 53.51
C PRO A 161 -46.35 -32.05 55.02
N THR A 162 -47.17 -33.01 55.43
CA THR A 162 -47.46 -33.31 56.84
C THR A 162 -46.25 -33.92 57.55
N MET A 163 -45.56 -34.87 56.91
CA MET A 163 -44.32 -35.48 57.42
C MET A 163 -43.20 -34.42 57.56
N LEU A 164 -43.04 -33.55 56.55
CA LEU A 164 -42.07 -32.45 56.59
C LEU A 164 -42.43 -31.29 57.52
N ALA A 165 -43.63 -31.28 58.11
CA ALA A 165 -43.97 -30.30 59.15
C ALA A 165 -43.32 -30.63 60.51
N GLN A 166 -43.14 -31.93 60.82
CA GLN A 166 -42.50 -32.47 62.02
C GLN A 166 -41.85 -33.85 61.73
N PRO A 167 -40.71 -33.90 61.02
CA PRO A 167 -40.08 -35.17 60.65
C PRO A 167 -39.39 -35.85 61.83
N THR A 168 -39.25 -37.17 61.77
CA THR A 168 -38.44 -37.91 62.75
C THR A 168 -36.93 -37.71 62.46
N ALA A 169 -36.09 -38.06 63.44
CA ALA A 169 -34.64 -38.05 63.25
C ALA A 169 -34.17 -38.98 62.11
N ARG A 170 -34.91 -40.07 61.86
CA ARG A 170 -34.62 -41.03 60.78
C ARG A 170 -34.98 -40.48 59.41
N ASP A 171 -36.10 -39.78 59.30
CA ASP A 171 -36.51 -39.11 58.07
C ASP A 171 -35.49 -38.04 57.69
N PHE A 172 -35.09 -37.21 58.67
CA PHE A 172 -34.03 -36.23 58.50
C PHE A 172 -32.70 -36.87 58.06
N GLN A 173 -32.31 -37.98 58.69
CA GLN A 173 -31.11 -38.73 58.31
C GLN A 173 -31.14 -39.14 56.84
N HIS A 174 -32.17 -39.85 56.41
CA HIS A 174 -32.27 -40.33 55.02
C HIS A 174 -32.35 -39.17 54.01
N MET A 175 -33.10 -38.09 54.31
CA MET A 175 -33.19 -36.93 53.43
C MET A 175 -31.88 -36.15 53.34
N PHE A 176 -31.17 -35.94 54.46
CA PHE A 176 -29.87 -35.27 54.44
C PHE A 176 -28.82 -36.12 53.70
N GLN A 177 -28.81 -37.45 53.94
CA GLN A 177 -27.91 -38.37 53.24
C GLN A 177 -28.13 -38.29 51.72
N PHE A 178 -29.39 -38.37 51.27
CA PHE A 178 -29.73 -38.24 49.85
C PHE A 178 -29.30 -36.90 49.24
N LEU A 179 -29.62 -35.77 49.88
CA LEU A 179 -29.20 -34.46 49.38
C LEU A 179 -27.68 -34.27 49.40
N TYR A 180 -26.98 -34.84 50.38
CA TYR A 180 -25.52 -34.77 50.43
C TYR A 180 -24.86 -35.65 49.37
N HIS A 181 -25.45 -36.80 49.03
CA HIS A 181 -25.01 -37.63 47.92
C HIS A 181 -25.18 -36.97 46.54
N GLY A 182 -25.98 -35.90 46.43
CA GLY A 182 -25.98 -35.03 45.26
C GLY A 182 -24.65 -34.28 45.06
N PHE A 183 -23.96 -33.91 46.15
CA PHE A 183 -22.64 -33.26 46.10
C PHE A 183 -21.47 -34.26 46.10
N ASP A 184 -21.62 -35.39 46.80
CA ASP A 184 -20.60 -36.45 46.88
C ASP A 184 -21.25 -37.85 46.88
N PRO A 185 -21.43 -38.47 45.70
CA PRO A 185 -21.99 -39.82 45.56
C PRO A 185 -21.20 -40.91 46.30
N TYR A 186 -19.93 -40.67 46.63
CA TYR A 186 -19.02 -41.65 47.24
C TYR A 186 -18.85 -41.48 48.76
N PHE A 187 -19.39 -40.40 49.35
CA PHE A 187 -19.28 -40.12 50.78
C PHE A 187 -19.85 -41.26 51.64
N LYS A 188 -19.19 -41.58 52.75
CA LYS A 188 -19.66 -42.64 53.68
C LYS A 188 -19.89 -42.05 55.07
N PHE A 189 -21.17 -41.91 55.40
CA PHE A 189 -21.62 -41.50 56.74
C PHE A 189 -21.18 -42.50 57.81
N GLY A 190 -20.68 -41.97 58.91
CA GLY A 190 -20.19 -42.72 60.06
C GLY A 190 -21.21 -42.85 61.19
N GLN A 191 -20.74 -43.36 62.31
CA GLN A 191 -21.55 -43.65 63.50
C GLN A 191 -21.94 -42.40 64.31
N ARG A 192 -21.51 -41.20 63.92
CA ARG A 192 -21.70 -39.95 64.67
C ARG A 192 -22.36 -38.86 63.84
N PHE A 193 -23.37 -39.25 63.07
CA PHE A 193 -24.18 -38.42 62.17
C PHE A 193 -24.40 -36.95 62.63
N ASP A 194 -24.90 -36.69 63.85
CA ASP A 194 -25.17 -35.32 64.33
C ASP A 194 -23.93 -34.41 64.41
N ALA A 195 -22.73 -34.99 64.58
CA ALA A 195 -21.47 -34.27 64.55
C ALA A 195 -21.00 -34.09 63.10
N GLU A 196 -21.05 -35.16 62.32
CA GLU A 196 -20.67 -35.18 60.90
C GLU A 196 -21.49 -34.17 60.10
N VAL A 197 -22.83 -34.15 60.23
CA VAL A 197 -23.71 -33.17 59.57
C VAL A 197 -23.37 -31.73 59.93
N ALA A 198 -23.02 -31.44 61.19
CA ALA A 198 -22.60 -30.10 61.60
C ALA A 198 -21.26 -29.69 60.96
N GLU A 199 -20.34 -30.64 60.80
CA GLU A 199 -19.05 -30.44 60.14
C GLU A 199 -19.21 -30.34 58.60
N LEU A 200 -20.12 -31.11 58.00
CA LEU A 200 -20.46 -31.04 56.58
C LEU A 200 -21.11 -29.70 56.20
N PHE A 201 -22.04 -29.17 57.00
CA PHE A 201 -22.54 -27.80 56.79
C PHE A 201 -21.40 -26.76 56.85
N MET A 202 -20.40 -26.92 57.73
CA MET A 202 -19.21 -26.04 57.74
C MET A 202 -18.28 -26.27 56.53
N PHE A 203 -18.19 -27.51 56.02
CA PHE A 203 -17.39 -27.85 54.84
C PHE A 203 -18.00 -27.31 53.54
N MET A 204 -19.33 -27.39 53.39
CA MET A 204 -20.10 -26.71 52.33
C MET A 204 -20.15 -25.17 52.52
N ALA A 205 -19.44 -24.61 53.51
CA ALA A 205 -19.40 -23.18 53.83
C ALA A 205 -20.76 -22.53 54.15
N TYR A 206 -21.70 -23.30 54.69
CA TYR A 206 -23.03 -22.80 55.08
C TYR A 206 -22.89 -21.64 56.09
N PRO A 207 -23.44 -20.44 55.80
CA PRO A 207 -23.11 -19.22 56.54
C PRO A 207 -23.74 -19.11 57.93
N PHE A 208 -24.60 -20.05 58.33
CA PHE A 208 -25.33 -20.00 59.61
C PHE A 208 -25.03 -21.22 60.49
N ARG A 209 -24.81 -20.98 61.77
CA ARG A 209 -24.36 -22.05 62.69
C ARG A 209 -25.51 -22.98 63.09
N ILE A 210 -25.47 -24.22 62.59
CA ILE A 210 -26.29 -25.32 63.11
C ILE A 210 -25.52 -25.98 64.27
N ASN A 211 -26.17 -26.11 65.43
CA ASN A 211 -25.57 -26.72 66.62
C ASN A 211 -25.88 -28.22 66.68
N LYS A 212 -24.92 -29.05 67.11
CA LYS A 212 -25.11 -30.51 67.27
C LYS A 212 -26.36 -30.88 68.09
N SER A 213 -26.69 -30.11 69.14
CA SER A 213 -27.89 -30.32 69.96
C SER A 213 -29.21 -30.10 69.20
N ALA A 214 -29.21 -29.27 68.16
CA ALA A 214 -30.37 -29.08 67.27
C ALA A 214 -30.52 -30.22 66.25
N LEU A 215 -29.43 -30.93 65.93
CA LEU A 215 -29.45 -32.11 65.06
C LEU A 215 -29.92 -33.36 65.83
N ALA A 216 -29.40 -33.56 67.04
CA ALA A 216 -29.89 -34.59 67.98
C ALA A 216 -31.39 -34.45 68.35
N SER A 217 -32.04 -33.33 67.98
CA SER A 217 -33.45 -33.05 68.21
C SER A 217 -34.12 -32.36 67.02
N VAL A 218 -33.78 -32.75 65.78
CA VAL A 218 -34.23 -32.09 64.53
C VAL A 218 -35.73 -31.83 64.43
N GLY A 219 -36.59 -32.74 64.91
CA GLY A 219 -38.05 -32.61 64.81
C GLY A 219 -38.70 -31.63 65.78
N SER A 220 -37.94 -30.97 66.68
CA SER A 220 -38.55 -30.05 67.66
C SER A 220 -39.03 -28.74 67.00
N SER A 221 -40.16 -28.20 67.49
CA SER A 221 -40.78 -26.97 66.97
C SER A 221 -39.85 -25.74 66.93
N HIS A 222 -38.79 -25.73 67.74
CA HIS A 222 -37.83 -24.62 67.82
C HIS A 222 -36.53 -24.87 67.04
N THR A 223 -36.20 -26.12 66.71
CA THR A 223 -34.98 -26.51 65.96
C THR A 223 -35.28 -26.76 64.49
N TRP A 224 -36.39 -27.44 64.18
CA TRP A 224 -36.78 -27.80 62.83
C TRP A 224 -36.77 -26.63 61.83
N PRO A 225 -37.28 -25.42 62.15
CA PRO A 225 -37.26 -24.30 61.20
C PRO A 225 -35.86 -23.88 60.72
N THR A 226 -34.84 -24.03 61.57
CA THR A 226 -33.44 -23.72 61.22
C THR A 226 -32.79 -24.84 60.41
N VAL A 227 -33.15 -26.09 60.71
CA VAL A 227 -32.65 -27.29 60.01
C VAL A 227 -33.26 -27.42 58.62
N LEU A 228 -34.58 -27.21 58.49
CA LEU A 228 -35.31 -27.08 57.24
C LEU A 228 -34.72 -25.98 56.34
N ALA A 229 -34.32 -24.84 56.93
CA ALA A 229 -33.62 -23.78 56.20
C ALA A 229 -32.18 -24.16 55.78
N GLY A 230 -31.58 -25.18 56.38
CA GLY A 230 -30.34 -25.80 55.91
C GLY A 230 -30.58 -26.73 54.72
N LEU A 231 -31.54 -27.66 54.83
CA LEU A 231 -31.93 -28.56 53.73
C LEU A 231 -32.39 -27.78 52.49
N GLY A 232 -33.25 -26.78 52.67
CA GLY A 232 -33.70 -25.89 51.60
C GLY A 232 -32.64 -24.94 51.04
N TRP A 233 -31.45 -24.89 51.66
CA TRP A 233 -30.27 -24.25 51.07
C TRP A 233 -29.42 -25.26 50.30
N MET A 234 -29.27 -26.50 50.79
CA MET A 234 -28.63 -27.59 50.03
C MET A 234 -29.36 -27.85 48.71
N VAL A 235 -30.70 -27.98 48.74
CA VAL A 235 -31.53 -28.11 47.52
C VAL A 235 -31.25 -26.98 46.53
N LYS A 236 -31.13 -25.73 47.01
CA LYS A 236 -30.84 -24.60 46.13
C LYS A 236 -29.43 -24.63 45.54
N LEU A 237 -28.45 -25.12 46.30
CA LEU A 237 -27.08 -25.26 45.80
C LEU A 237 -27.01 -26.34 44.71
N LEU A 238 -27.70 -27.48 44.91
CA LEU A 238 -27.84 -28.52 43.89
C LEU A 238 -28.55 -28.01 42.63
N THR A 239 -29.68 -27.29 42.76
CA THR A 239 -30.35 -26.73 41.58
C THR A 239 -29.51 -25.67 40.86
N TYR A 240 -28.66 -24.92 41.56
CA TYR A 240 -27.71 -24.01 40.91
C TYR A 240 -26.58 -24.76 40.17
N GLU A 241 -26.14 -25.91 40.68
CA GLU A 241 -25.17 -26.78 40.03
C GLU A 241 -25.77 -27.43 38.76
N GLU A 242 -27.01 -27.92 38.86
CA GLU A 242 -27.82 -28.39 37.71
C GLU A 242 -28.04 -27.27 36.67
N GLU A 243 -28.42 -26.05 37.08
CA GLU A 243 -28.59 -24.89 36.18
C GLU A 243 -27.28 -24.46 35.50
N ILE A 244 -26.14 -24.50 36.19
CA ILE A 244 -24.83 -24.14 35.62
C ILE A 244 -24.39 -25.17 34.58
N LEU A 245 -24.54 -26.47 34.86
CA LEU A 245 -24.14 -27.53 33.93
C LEU A 245 -24.92 -27.46 32.61
N MET A 246 -26.23 -27.19 32.65
CA MET A 246 -27.02 -26.97 31.42
C MET A 246 -26.52 -25.74 30.63
N LEU A 247 -26.19 -24.64 31.31
CA LEU A 247 -25.67 -23.43 30.65
C LEU A 247 -24.27 -23.63 30.06
N GLU A 248 -23.43 -24.48 30.65
CA GLU A 248 -22.15 -24.88 30.06
C GLU A 248 -22.34 -25.78 28.84
N GLU A 249 -23.34 -26.66 28.83
CA GLU A 249 -23.69 -27.52 27.68
C GLU A 249 -24.26 -26.68 26.52
N GLU A 250 -25.23 -25.79 26.78
CA GLU A 250 -25.74 -24.82 25.79
C GLU A 250 -24.64 -23.91 25.22
N ALA A 251 -23.64 -23.54 26.03
CA ALA A 251 -22.51 -22.73 25.58
C ALA A 251 -21.59 -23.48 24.62
N ARG A 252 -21.40 -24.79 24.77
CA ARG A 252 -20.62 -25.62 23.82
C ARG A 252 -21.34 -25.78 22.49
N ASP A 253 -22.63 -26.15 22.53
CA ASP A 253 -23.47 -26.29 21.33
C ASP A 253 -23.57 -24.99 20.51
N SER A 254 -23.37 -23.82 21.13
CA SER A 254 -23.31 -22.53 20.43
C SER A 254 -22.08 -22.35 19.50
N GLY A 255 -21.10 -23.27 19.54
CA GLY A 255 -19.85 -23.19 18.76
C GLY A 255 -18.86 -22.11 19.23
N ASN A 256 -19.13 -21.48 20.38
CA ASN A 256 -18.34 -20.38 20.93
C ASN A 256 -17.22 -20.84 21.89
N GLU A 257 -16.93 -22.14 21.95
CA GLU A 257 -15.82 -22.72 22.74
C GLU A 257 -14.50 -21.98 22.46
N SER A 258 -13.57 -21.98 23.42
CA SER A 258 -12.20 -21.50 23.15
C SER A 258 -11.43 -22.54 22.33
N GLY A 259 -10.49 -22.09 21.49
CA GLY A 259 -9.50 -23.00 20.90
C GLY A 259 -8.67 -23.73 21.96
N ASP A 260 -8.47 -23.09 23.12
CA ASP A 260 -7.84 -23.71 24.29
C ASP A 260 -8.77 -24.75 24.96
N GLU A 261 -10.09 -24.58 24.89
CA GLU A 261 -11.07 -25.52 25.49
C GLU A 261 -11.19 -26.78 24.63
N ILE A 262 -11.33 -26.62 23.31
CA ILE A 262 -11.29 -27.69 22.32
C ILE A 262 -10.01 -28.53 22.51
N PHE A 263 -8.86 -27.87 22.58
CA PHE A 263 -7.57 -28.54 22.77
C PHE A 263 -7.43 -29.21 24.15
N PHE A 264 -7.92 -28.58 25.22
CA PHE A 264 -7.88 -29.17 26.56
C PHE A 264 -8.84 -30.38 26.69
N ASN A 265 -10.01 -30.34 26.05
CA ASN A 265 -10.94 -31.47 25.95
C ASN A 265 -10.29 -32.65 25.22
N HIS A 266 -9.67 -32.41 24.06
CA HIS A 266 -8.86 -33.41 23.36
C HIS A 266 -7.77 -34.00 24.28
N ILE A 267 -6.97 -33.16 24.97
CA ILE A 267 -5.95 -33.64 25.92
C ILE A 267 -6.58 -34.51 27.02
N CYS A 268 -7.72 -34.12 27.58
CA CYS A 268 -8.41 -34.92 28.60
C CYS A 268 -8.86 -36.28 28.08
N ARG A 269 -9.40 -36.35 26.85
CA ARG A 269 -9.85 -37.61 26.24
C ARG A 269 -8.67 -38.51 25.83
N CYS A 270 -7.61 -37.96 25.26
CA CYS A 270 -6.35 -38.67 25.02
C CYS A 270 -5.73 -39.18 26.33
N TYR A 271 -5.73 -38.38 27.41
CA TYR A 271 -5.19 -38.80 28.70
C TYR A 271 -6.05 -39.87 29.38
N GLN A 272 -7.38 -39.86 29.21
CA GLN A 272 -8.26 -40.95 29.64
C GLN A 272 -7.96 -42.24 28.87
N ALA A 273 -7.78 -42.18 27.55
CA ALA A 273 -7.41 -43.33 26.72
C ALA A 273 -6.02 -43.88 27.11
N PHE A 274 -5.04 -43.02 27.36
CA PHE A 274 -3.72 -43.38 27.87
C PHE A 274 -3.80 -44.10 29.23
N LEU A 275 -4.60 -43.59 30.18
CA LEU A 275 -4.83 -44.25 31.46
C LEU A 275 -5.60 -45.58 31.35
N ALA A 276 -6.32 -45.81 30.25
CA ALA A 276 -6.94 -47.09 29.91
C ALA A 276 -5.98 -48.05 29.17
N GLY A 277 -4.75 -47.62 28.86
CA GLY A 277 -3.72 -48.43 28.19
C GLY A 277 -3.70 -48.33 26.66
N ALA A 278 -4.24 -47.26 26.08
CA ALA A 278 -4.08 -46.97 24.64
C ALA A 278 -2.78 -46.18 24.38
N ASP A 279 -2.01 -46.61 23.38
CA ASP A 279 -0.78 -45.94 22.90
C ASP A 279 -0.96 -45.22 21.54
N GLU A 280 -2.11 -45.38 20.88
CA GLU A 280 -2.42 -44.80 19.55
C GLU A 280 -3.64 -43.85 19.67
N PHE A 281 -3.51 -42.63 19.10
CA PHE A 281 -4.46 -41.52 19.32
C PHE A 281 -5.01 -40.87 18.04
N GLU A 282 -4.74 -41.44 16.86
CA GLU A 282 -5.07 -40.86 15.54
C GLU A 282 -6.55 -40.45 15.39
N VAL A 283 -7.47 -41.19 16.02
CA VAL A 283 -8.91 -40.87 16.04
C VAL A 283 -9.18 -39.53 16.74
N PHE A 284 -8.52 -39.27 17.87
CA PHE A 284 -8.68 -38.00 18.61
C PHE A 284 -7.99 -36.84 17.90
N GLU A 285 -6.92 -37.09 17.13
CA GLU A 285 -6.30 -36.09 16.27
C GLU A 285 -7.21 -35.72 15.08
N TYR A 286 -7.92 -36.69 14.51
CA TYR A 286 -8.93 -36.45 13.47
C TYR A 286 -10.12 -35.64 14.01
N GLU A 287 -10.70 -36.03 15.16
CA GLU A 287 -11.77 -35.25 15.81
C GLU A 287 -11.32 -33.80 16.13
N LEU A 288 -10.06 -33.62 16.55
CA LEU A 288 -9.48 -32.30 16.79
C LEU A 288 -9.37 -31.49 15.50
N ALA A 289 -8.89 -32.09 14.40
CA ALA A 289 -8.81 -31.44 13.10
C ALA A 289 -10.19 -31.00 12.59
N GLU A 290 -11.19 -31.90 12.64
CA GLU A 290 -12.57 -31.60 12.23
C GLU A 290 -13.19 -30.44 13.03
N SER A 291 -12.99 -30.42 14.36
CA SER A 291 -13.47 -29.32 15.22
C SER A 291 -12.84 -27.96 14.86
N PHE A 292 -11.54 -27.93 14.54
CA PHE A 292 -10.87 -26.71 14.09
C PHE A 292 -11.26 -26.32 12.66
N GLU A 293 -11.48 -27.26 11.74
CA GLU A 293 -11.99 -26.95 10.40
C GLU A 293 -13.41 -26.38 10.45
N LEU A 294 -14.31 -26.97 11.24
CA LEU A 294 -15.68 -26.48 11.43
C LEU A 294 -15.69 -25.05 11.99
N ARG A 295 -14.85 -24.76 12.98
CA ARG A 295 -14.65 -23.41 13.53
C ARG A 295 -14.11 -22.44 12.48
N ASN A 296 -13.05 -22.85 11.77
CA ASN A 296 -12.36 -22.00 10.81
C ASN A 296 -13.19 -21.75 9.54
N LYS A 297 -14.17 -22.59 9.23
CA LYS A 297 -15.03 -22.50 8.04
C LYS A 297 -15.63 -21.12 7.81
N SER A 298 -16.22 -20.52 8.85
CA SER A 298 -16.77 -19.15 8.77
C SER A 298 -15.70 -18.11 8.41
N VAL A 299 -14.47 -18.29 8.90
CA VAL A 299 -13.33 -17.40 8.60
C VAL A 299 -12.80 -17.65 7.18
N THR A 300 -12.72 -18.90 6.72
CA THR A 300 -12.30 -19.22 5.35
C THR A 300 -13.30 -18.72 4.31
N ASP A 301 -14.60 -18.81 4.59
CA ASP A 301 -15.67 -18.31 3.72
C ASP A 301 -15.62 -16.77 3.63
N GLN A 302 -15.39 -16.08 4.76
CA GLN A 302 -15.16 -14.63 4.78
C GLN A 302 -13.88 -14.23 4.01
N ILE A 303 -12.80 -15.01 4.11
CA ILE A 303 -11.55 -14.78 3.37
C ILE A 303 -11.77 -15.00 1.86
N ALA A 304 -12.54 -16.02 1.45
CA ALA A 304 -12.88 -16.26 0.05
C ALA A 304 -13.70 -15.09 -0.53
N SER A 305 -14.81 -14.71 0.12
CA SER A 305 -15.64 -13.58 -0.28
C SER A 305 -14.84 -12.26 -0.36
N SER A 306 -13.91 -12.04 0.58
CA SER A 306 -13.02 -10.87 0.57
C SER A 306 -12.04 -10.87 -0.60
N ARG A 307 -11.51 -12.04 -1.00
CA ARG A 307 -10.64 -12.18 -2.18
C ARG A 307 -11.41 -11.91 -3.47
N ASP A 308 -12.62 -12.43 -3.60
CA ASP A 308 -13.47 -12.21 -4.77
C ASP A 308 -13.86 -10.73 -4.92
N ALA A 309 -14.19 -10.06 -3.81
CA ALA A 309 -14.43 -8.62 -3.79
C ALA A 309 -13.20 -7.81 -4.23
N VAL A 310 -11.99 -8.15 -3.73
CA VAL A 310 -10.73 -7.52 -4.15
C VAL A 310 -10.43 -7.79 -5.63
N ALA A 311 -10.68 -9.00 -6.14
CA ALA A 311 -10.50 -9.33 -7.55
C ALA A 311 -11.45 -8.51 -8.45
N GLY A 312 -12.73 -8.41 -8.07
CA GLY A 312 -13.72 -7.59 -8.77
C GLY A 312 -13.37 -6.10 -8.78
N MET A 313 -12.95 -5.55 -7.64
CA MET A 313 -12.45 -4.16 -7.57
C MET A 313 -11.20 -3.95 -8.42
N THR A 314 -10.26 -4.91 -8.43
CA THR A 314 -9.04 -4.83 -9.24
C THR A 314 -9.37 -4.86 -10.75
N SER A 315 -10.25 -5.76 -11.19
CA SER A 315 -10.76 -5.78 -12.57
C SER A 315 -11.36 -4.43 -12.95
N ARG A 316 -12.24 -3.88 -12.10
CA ARG A 316 -12.88 -2.60 -12.36
C ARG A 316 -11.89 -1.42 -12.38
N ILE A 317 -10.83 -1.46 -11.58
CA ILE A 317 -9.73 -0.48 -11.66
C ILE A 317 -8.99 -0.61 -13.00
N THR A 318 -8.72 -1.82 -13.51
CA THR A 318 -8.07 -2.00 -14.82
C THR A 318 -8.95 -1.55 -16.00
N GLU A 319 -10.27 -1.79 -15.94
CA GLU A 319 -11.24 -1.26 -16.90
C GLU A 319 -11.23 0.27 -16.90
N LEU A 320 -11.33 0.91 -15.73
CA LEU A 320 -11.33 2.37 -15.61
C LEU A 320 -9.98 2.97 -16.06
N THR A 321 -8.85 2.33 -15.71
CA THR A 321 -7.51 2.78 -16.11
C THR A 321 -7.30 2.64 -17.62
N SER A 322 -7.85 1.61 -18.26
CA SER A 322 -7.80 1.50 -19.73
C SER A 322 -8.70 2.54 -20.42
N SER A 323 -9.85 2.89 -19.84
CA SER A 323 -10.67 4.03 -20.31
C SER A 323 -10.01 5.40 -20.10
N ASP A 324 -9.15 5.55 -19.08
CA ASP A 324 -8.36 6.78 -18.85
C ASP A 324 -7.32 7.03 -19.98
N SER A 325 -7.09 6.05 -20.86
CA SER A 325 -6.36 6.23 -22.13
C SER A 325 -7.12 7.12 -23.13
N GLU A 326 -8.46 7.01 -23.19
CA GLU A 326 -9.30 7.93 -23.96
C GLU A 326 -9.34 9.31 -23.30
N LEU A 327 -9.38 9.37 -21.97
CA LEU A 327 -9.28 10.65 -21.26
C LEU A 327 -7.88 11.29 -21.44
N ALA A 328 -6.81 10.50 -21.60
CA ALA A 328 -5.48 10.97 -21.96
C ALA A 328 -5.41 11.51 -23.41
N SER A 329 -6.05 10.85 -24.37
CA SER A 329 -6.11 11.35 -25.77
C SER A 329 -6.94 12.64 -25.86
N LEU A 330 -8.06 12.72 -25.14
CA LEU A 330 -8.88 13.94 -25.00
C LEU A 330 -8.12 15.08 -24.32
N ARG A 331 -7.35 14.80 -23.25
CA ARG A 331 -6.44 15.78 -22.62
C ARG A 331 -5.39 16.31 -23.60
N LYS A 332 -4.81 15.43 -24.43
CA LYS A 332 -3.84 15.82 -25.47
C LYS A 332 -4.50 16.70 -26.55
N ALA A 333 -5.64 16.29 -27.11
CA ALA A 333 -6.38 17.08 -28.10
C ALA A 333 -6.78 18.46 -27.55
N LYS A 334 -7.23 18.53 -26.29
CA LYS A 334 -7.50 19.80 -25.60
C LYS A 334 -6.25 20.69 -25.54
N ALA A 335 -5.09 20.13 -25.19
CA ALA A 335 -3.83 20.89 -25.13
C ALA A 335 -3.45 21.45 -26.52
N GLU A 336 -3.54 20.62 -27.56
CA GLU A 336 -3.29 21.00 -28.96
C GLU A 336 -4.22 22.15 -29.40
N TYR A 337 -5.54 22.02 -29.19
CA TYR A 337 -6.49 23.08 -29.49
C TYR A 337 -6.27 24.37 -28.68
N THR A 338 -5.86 24.29 -27.41
CA THR A 338 -5.51 25.51 -26.65
C THR A 338 -4.25 26.20 -27.16
N ALA A 339 -3.26 25.43 -27.64
CA ALA A 339 -2.07 25.99 -28.28
C ALA A 339 -2.41 26.65 -29.62
N ASP A 340 -3.30 26.05 -30.41
CA ASP A 340 -3.75 26.63 -31.68
C ASP A 340 -4.63 27.88 -31.48
N LEU A 341 -5.52 27.90 -30.49
CA LEU A 341 -6.26 29.12 -30.11
C LEU A 341 -5.31 30.26 -29.72
N SER A 342 -4.20 29.97 -29.02
CA SER A 342 -3.16 30.98 -28.72
C SER A 342 -2.45 31.46 -29.99
N LYS A 343 -2.09 30.56 -30.93
CA LYS A 343 -1.51 30.94 -32.23
C LYS A 343 -2.45 31.83 -33.04
N PHE A 344 -3.74 31.48 -33.11
CA PHE A 344 -4.75 32.27 -33.82
C PHE A 344 -5.01 33.62 -33.15
N GLY A 345 -5.07 33.69 -31.81
CA GLY A 345 -5.15 34.97 -31.08
C GLY A 345 -3.96 35.88 -31.36
N ASN A 346 -2.74 35.34 -31.34
CA ASN A 346 -1.53 36.08 -31.68
C ASN A 346 -1.50 36.54 -33.15
N MET A 347 -2.03 35.72 -34.08
CA MET A 347 -2.14 36.08 -35.50
C MET A 347 -3.20 37.18 -35.72
N LEU A 348 -4.36 37.08 -35.05
CA LEU A 348 -5.41 38.10 -35.08
C LEU A 348 -4.89 39.43 -34.54
N SER A 349 -4.18 39.43 -33.41
CA SER A 349 -3.58 40.65 -32.84
C SER A 349 -2.65 41.35 -33.84
N LYS A 350 -1.78 40.59 -34.52
CA LYS A 350 -0.87 41.13 -35.56
C LYS A 350 -1.61 41.63 -36.80
N LEU A 351 -2.71 40.98 -37.19
CA LEU A 351 -3.54 41.44 -38.31
C LEU A 351 -4.29 42.73 -37.94
N THR A 352 -4.82 42.85 -36.72
CA THR A 352 -5.46 44.08 -36.22
C THR A 352 -4.46 45.23 -36.12
N GLU A 353 -3.25 44.99 -35.60
CA GLU A 353 -2.15 45.95 -35.55
C GLU A 353 -1.76 46.42 -36.97
N HIS A 354 -1.57 45.49 -37.91
CA HIS A 354 -1.24 45.81 -39.30
C HIS A 354 -2.37 46.54 -40.05
N ILE A 355 -3.64 46.24 -39.74
CA ILE A 355 -4.79 47.00 -40.25
C ILE A 355 -4.77 48.44 -39.70
N GLY A 356 -4.48 48.63 -38.41
CA GLY A 356 -4.34 49.97 -37.81
C GLY A 356 -3.17 50.79 -38.40
N MET A 357 -2.04 50.13 -38.66
CA MET A 357 -0.92 50.75 -39.39
C MET A 357 -1.32 51.17 -40.82
N LEU A 358 -2.05 50.31 -41.53
CA LEU A 358 -2.52 50.62 -42.88
C LEU A 358 -3.55 51.76 -42.90
N SER A 359 -4.50 51.80 -41.97
CA SER A 359 -5.46 52.92 -41.89
C SER A 359 -4.76 54.24 -41.58
N ALA A 360 -3.82 54.26 -40.64
CA ALA A 360 -3.03 55.44 -40.32
C ALA A 360 -2.19 55.93 -41.53
N ALA A 361 -1.58 55.01 -42.28
CA ALA A 361 -0.83 55.35 -43.49
C ALA A 361 -1.74 55.88 -44.63
N VAL A 362 -2.97 55.37 -44.74
CA VAL A 362 -3.97 55.89 -45.70
C VAL A 362 -4.45 57.29 -45.31
N GLU A 363 -4.71 57.54 -44.02
CA GLU A 363 -5.07 58.87 -43.51
C GLU A 363 -3.92 59.88 -43.70
N GLU A 364 -2.68 59.48 -43.42
CA GLU A 364 -1.50 60.32 -43.65
C GLU A 364 -1.30 60.63 -45.15
N SER A 365 -1.51 59.66 -46.04
CA SER A 365 -1.46 59.85 -47.49
C SER A 365 -2.56 60.79 -47.97
N ALA A 366 -3.79 60.63 -47.50
CA ALA A 366 -4.91 61.51 -47.85
C ALA A 366 -4.68 62.96 -47.38
N ALA A 367 -4.09 63.15 -46.18
CA ALA A 367 -3.70 64.47 -45.69
C ALA A 367 -2.60 65.12 -46.57
N LYS A 368 -1.62 64.34 -47.02
CA LYS A 368 -0.57 64.80 -47.96
C LYS A 368 -1.15 65.15 -49.34
N GLU A 369 -2.10 64.39 -49.85
CA GLU A 369 -2.82 64.70 -51.10
C GLU A 369 -3.65 65.99 -50.97
N ALA A 370 -4.37 66.18 -49.85
CA ALA A 370 -5.11 67.42 -49.58
C ALA A 370 -4.19 68.66 -49.50
N SER A 371 -3.03 68.53 -48.86
CA SER A 371 -2.04 69.61 -48.76
C SER A 371 -1.41 69.96 -50.11
N THR A 372 -0.94 68.95 -50.86
CA THR A 372 -0.28 69.15 -52.17
C THR A 372 -1.25 69.63 -53.25
N THR A 373 -2.51 69.20 -53.24
CA THR A 373 -3.53 69.74 -54.16
C THR A 373 -3.86 71.21 -53.88
N SER A 374 -3.85 71.63 -52.61
CA SER A 374 -3.98 73.05 -52.21
C SER A 374 -2.81 73.90 -52.71
N GLU A 375 -1.57 73.44 -52.53
CA GLU A 375 -0.39 74.17 -53.05
C GLU A 375 -0.37 74.23 -54.59
N LEU A 376 -0.75 73.14 -55.26
CA LEU A 376 -0.90 73.11 -56.72
C LEU A 376 -2.02 74.02 -57.25
N ALA A 377 -2.98 74.44 -56.43
CA ALA A 377 -3.93 75.49 -56.79
C ALA A 377 -3.23 76.88 -56.72
N ARG A 378 -2.60 77.19 -55.59
CA ARG A 378 -1.85 78.44 -55.35
C ARG A 378 -0.79 78.73 -56.43
N LEU A 379 -0.01 77.72 -56.82
CA LEU A 379 1.05 77.88 -57.82
C LEU A 379 0.51 78.15 -59.23
N ARG A 380 -0.69 77.63 -59.59
CA ARG A 380 -1.33 77.93 -60.88
C ARG A 380 -1.83 79.37 -60.96
N GLU A 381 -2.38 79.89 -59.86
CA GLU A 381 -2.80 81.29 -59.74
C GLU A 381 -1.60 82.24 -59.91
N GLN A 382 -0.49 81.97 -59.20
CA GLN A 382 0.75 82.73 -59.34
C GLN A 382 1.33 82.71 -60.77
N LYS A 383 1.32 81.55 -61.45
CA LYS A 383 1.77 81.44 -62.84
C LYS A 383 0.96 82.35 -63.78
N SER A 384 -0.37 82.33 -63.64
CA SER A 384 -1.29 83.14 -64.46
C SER A 384 -0.98 84.64 -64.37
N ALA A 385 -0.68 85.13 -63.15
CA ALA A 385 -0.33 86.53 -62.93
C ALA A 385 0.99 86.95 -63.61
N ILE A 386 1.99 86.06 -63.64
CA ILE A 386 3.29 86.33 -64.27
C ILE A 386 3.18 86.33 -65.81
N GLU A 387 2.42 85.39 -66.39
CA GLU A 387 2.20 85.34 -67.84
C GLU A 387 1.48 86.59 -68.37
N LEU A 388 0.58 87.17 -67.57
CA LEU A 388 -0.07 88.45 -67.88
C LEU A 388 0.92 89.64 -67.93
N ALA A 389 1.93 89.65 -67.03
CA ALA A 389 2.89 90.74 -66.93
C ALA A 389 3.93 90.75 -68.06
N ILE A 390 4.34 89.57 -68.53
CA ILE A 390 5.36 89.42 -69.60
C ILE A 390 4.83 89.95 -70.96
N ALA A 391 3.52 89.88 -71.20
CA ALA A 391 2.91 90.32 -72.46
C ALA A 391 2.96 91.84 -72.73
N GLY A 392 3.45 92.65 -71.79
CA GLY A 392 3.37 94.12 -71.83
C GLY A 392 4.58 94.90 -72.36
N GLN A 393 5.65 94.25 -72.84
CA GLN A 393 6.94 94.93 -73.12
C GLN A 393 7.42 94.82 -74.59
N PRO A 394 7.69 95.95 -75.28
CA PRO A 394 8.34 95.99 -76.59
C PRO A 394 9.83 96.34 -76.54
N VAL A 395 10.63 95.84 -77.50
CA VAL A 395 12.08 96.09 -77.62
C VAL A 395 12.43 96.48 -79.07
N SER A 396 13.46 97.33 -79.25
CA SER A 396 13.83 97.92 -80.55
C SER A 396 15.16 97.38 -81.10
N SER A 397 15.32 97.39 -82.43
CA SER A 397 16.48 96.79 -83.13
C SER A 397 17.78 97.61 -83.05
N GLY A 398 17.71 98.91 -82.76
CA GLY A 398 18.88 99.80 -82.78
C GLY A 398 19.96 99.46 -81.74
N ASP A 399 19.59 98.94 -80.58
CA ASP A 399 20.55 98.53 -79.55
C ASP A 399 21.33 97.27 -79.94
N VAL A 400 20.78 96.41 -80.81
CA VAL A 400 21.40 95.16 -81.25
C VAL A 400 22.67 95.41 -82.07
N GLU A 401 22.68 96.44 -82.92
CA GLU A 401 23.88 96.78 -83.70
C GLU A 401 24.97 97.47 -82.87
N ARG A 402 24.60 98.24 -81.84
CA ARG A 402 25.57 98.79 -80.87
C ARG A 402 26.23 97.66 -80.08
N MET A 403 25.41 96.75 -79.53
CA MET A 403 25.88 95.55 -78.84
C MET A 403 26.87 94.74 -79.69
N ASN A 404 26.62 94.55 -80.99
CA ASN A 404 27.50 93.76 -81.85
C ASN A 404 28.89 94.39 -82.09
N LYS A 405 29.02 95.73 -82.05
CA LYS A 405 30.33 96.39 -82.15
C LYS A 405 31.08 96.40 -80.83
N GLU A 406 30.38 96.58 -79.71
CA GLU A 406 30.96 96.41 -78.37
C GLU A 406 31.42 94.96 -78.17
N LYS A 407 30.62 93.97 -78.61
CA LYS A 407 30.94 92.54 -78.58
C LYS A 407 32.27 92.21 -79.27
N ALA A 408 32.53 92.72 -80.48
CA ALA A 408 33.79 92.45 -81.18
C ALA A 408 35.03 93.04 -80.48
N ALA A 409 34.90 94.22 -79.84
CA ALA A 409 35.97 94.80 -79.04
C ALA A 409 36.16 94.08 -77.70
N LEU A 410 35.06 93.61 -77.10
CA LEU A 410 35.08 92.76 -75.91
C LEU A 410 35.69 91.39 -76.20
N GLU A 411 35.43 90.78 -77.35
CA GLU A 411 36.00 89.48 -77.75
C GLU A 411 37.53 89.51 -77.79
N ALA A 412 38.15 90.49 -78.45
CA ALA A 412 39.61 90.64 -78.45
C ALA A 412 40.20 90.93 -77.05
N SER A 413 39.42 91.55 -76.15
CA SER A 413 39.79 91.74 -74.74
C SER A 413 39.64 90.43 -73.94
N VAL A 414 38.58 89.66 -74.20
CA VAL A 414 38.28 88.36 -73.60
C VAL A 414 39.30 87.30 -74.00
N ASP A 415 39.87 87.34 -75.21
CA ASP A 415 40.95 86.42 -75.61
C ASP A 415 42.23 86.69 -74.82
N ASN A 416 42.64 87.95 -74.66
CA ASN A 416 43.85 88.32 -73.93
C ASN A 416 43.69 88.16 -72.40
N LEU A 417 42.53 88.56 -71.86
CA LEU A 417 42.14 88.23 -70.49
C LEU A 417 41.94 86.72 -70.30
N GLY A 418 41.59 85.99 -71.36
CA GLY A 418 41.46 84.54 -71.40
C GLY A 418 42.80 83.84 -71.25
N ALA A 419 43.84 84.29 -71.95
CA ALA A 419 45.20 83.78 -71.76
C ALA A 419 45.74 84.10 -70.35
N LEU A 420 45.48 85.31 -69.83
CA LEU A 420 45.86 85.68 -68.46
C LEU A 420 45.08 84.85 -67.42
N ARG A 421 43.80 84.59 -67.71
CA ARG A 421 42.93 83.73 -66.91
C ARG A 421 43.38 82.28 -66.98
N GLU A 422 43.76 81.71 -68.11
CA GLU A 422 44.26 80.32 -68.15
C GLU A 422 45.52 80.16 -67.31
N ALA A 423 46.42 81.14 -67.27
CA ALA A 423 47.54 81.12 -66.33
C ALA A 423 47.08 81.12 -64.86
N ALA A 424 46.13 81.99 -64.51
CA ALA A 424 45.58 82.08 -63.16
C ALA A 424 44.71 80.88 -62.75
N ASP A 425 43.90 80.33 -63.66
CA ASP A 425 43.06 79.14 -63.47
C ASP A 425 43.94 77.88 -63.33
N ASN A 426 45.10 77.82 -63.98
CA ASN A 426 46.09 76.75 -63.75
C ASN A 426 46.75 76.88 -62.38
N GLU A 427 47.16 78.07 -61.95
CA GLU A 427 47.71 78.30 -60.60
C GLU A 427 46.66 78.04 -59.51
N ALA A 428 45.42 78.47 -59.73
CA ALA A 428 44.28 78.22 -58.87
C ALA A 428 43.94 76.72 -58.82
N TRP A 429 43.91 76.01 -59.95
CA TRP A 429 43.74 74.54 -59.98
C TRP A 429 44.84 73.82 -59.21
N ASP A 430 46.09 74.25 -59.37
CA ASP A 430 47.21 73.66 -58.67
C ASP A 430 47.18 73.99 -57.16
N ALA A 431 46.50 75.06 -56.73
CA ALA A 431 46.18 75.34 -55.33
C ALA A 431 44.95 74.54 -54.83
N GLU A 432 43.87 74.46 -55.61
CA GLU A 432 42.64 73.67 -55.39
C GLU A 432 42.98 72.19 -55.17
N VAL A 433 43.88 71.63 -55.99
CA VAL A 433 44.38 70.26 -55.86
C VAL A 433 45.17 70.06 -54.56
N LYS A 434 45.87 71.07 -54.06
CA LYS A 434 46.58 71.02 -52.75
C LYS A 434 45.59 71.15 -51.58
N LEU A 435 44.61 72.05 -51.68
CA LEU A 435 43.55 72.26 -50.71
C LEU A 435 42.65 71.03 -50.58
N SER A 436 42.20 70.46 -51.70
CA SER A 436 41.40 69.24 -51.76
C SER A 436 42.13 68.05 -51.11
N LYS A 437 43.43 67.85 -51.39
CA LYS A 437 44.28 66.83 -50.74
C LYS A 437 44.53 67.09 -49.24
N ALA A 438 44.27 68.29 -48.73
CA ALA A 438 44.30 68.60 -47.30
C ALA A 438 42.92 68.39 -46.66
N SER A 439 41.86 68.84 -47.33
CA SER A 439 40.45 68.66 -46.96
C SER A 439 40.08 67.17 -46.85
N GLU A 440 40.46 66.34 -47.83
CA GLU A 440 40.23 64.89 -47.82
C GLU A 440 40.92 64.20 -46.62
N LYS A 441 42.12 64.63 -46.25
CA LYS A 441 42.83 64.13 -45.05
C LYS A 441 42.12 64.54 -43.76
N LEU A 442 41.63 65.78 -43.69
CA LEU A 442 40.91 66.30 -42.52
C LEU A 442 39.55 65.60 -42.35
N ALA A 443 38.80 65.43 -43.44
CA ALA A 443 37.57 64.65 -43.47
C ALA A 443 37.80 63.18 -43.06
N GLY A 444 38.89 62.55 -43.54
CA GLY A 444 39.28 61.19 -43.16
C GLY A 444 39.61 61.05 -41.67
N LEU A 445 40.23 62.06 -41.06
CA LEU A 445 40.48 62.10 -39.62
C LEU A 445 39.19 62.27 -38.81
N VAL A 446 38.30 63.19 -39.23
CA VAL A 446 36.98 63.40 -38.61
C VAL A 446 36.14 62.11 -38.67
N ALA A 447 36.03 61.48 -39.85
CA ALA A 447 35.32 60.22 -40.02
C ALA A 447 35.92 59.08 -39.15
N THR A 448 37.24 59.06 -38.96
CA THR A 448 37.92 58.10 -38.07
C THR A 448 37.57 58.34 -36.59
N ILE A 449 37.39 59.59 -36.17
CA ILE A 449 36.98 59.95 -34.81
C ILE A 449 35.51 59.58 -34.57
N ASN A 450 34.60 60.02 -35.45
CA ASN A 450 33.17 59.78 -35.29
C ASN A 450 32.85 58.27 -35.40
N SER A 451 33.59 57.51 -36.22
CA SER A 451 33.53 56.05 -36.27
C SER A 451 33.95 55.39 -34.95
N ARG A 452 35.02 55.84 -34.30
CA ARG A 452 35.46 55.33 -32.99
C ARG A 452 34.46 55.67 -31.88
N ILE A 453 33.88 56.86 -31.92
CA ILE A 453 32.80 57.27 -31.01
C ILE A 453 31.58 56.37 -31.22
N GLY A 454 31.15 56.13 -32.46
CA GLY A 454 30.06 55.22 -32.79
C GLY A 454 30.31 53.77 -32.34
N ALA A 455 31.55 53.28 -32.44
CA ALA A 455 31.95 51.96 -31.95
C ALA A 455 31.85 51.84 -30.41
N VAL A 456 32.30 52.87 -29.67
CA VAL A 456 32.12 52.93 -28.20
C VAL A 456 30.63 53.03 -27.83
N ALA A 457 29.86 53.85 -28.55
CA ALA A 457 28.44 54.08 -28.30
C ALA A 457 27.51 52.93 -28.76
N SER A 458 28.05 51.89 -29.40
CA SER A 458 27.36 50.64 -29.78
C SER A 458 27.88 49.40 -29.04
N SER A 459 29.09 49.45 -28.49
CA SER A 459 29.63 48.38 -27.65
C SER A 459 29.04 48.43 -26.23
N SER A 460 27.95 47.68 -26.03
CA SER A 460 27.37 47.27 -24.74
C SER A 460 26.87 48.35 -23.75
N LEU A 461 27.17 49.65 -23.93
CA LEU A 461 26.66 50.71 -23.04
C LEU A 461 25.21 51.13 -23.32
N ALA A 462 24.57 50.54 -24.35
CA ALA A 462 23.16 50.78 -24.67
C ALA A 462 22.15 49.95 -23.83
N ALA A 463 22.64 49.01 -23.00
CA ALA A 463 21.78 48.11 -22.22
C ALA A 463 21.38 48.66 -20.83
N ASN A 464 22.21 49.53 -20.23
CA ASN A 464 21.90 50.20 -18.96
C ASN A 464 21.60 51.69 -19.24
N ALA A 465 20.48 52.19 -18.69
CA ALA A 465 19.92 53.51 -19.01
C ALA A 465 20.64 54.69 -18.33
N SER A 466 21.97 54.75 -18.43
CA SER A 466 22.81 55.80 -17.81
C SER A 466 23.86 56.39 -18.77
N PHE A 467 23.63 56.33 -20.08
CA PHE A 467 24.37 57.10 -21.06
C PHE A 467 23.53 58.31 -21.49
N PRO A 468 23.89 59.56 -21.12
CA PRO A 468 23.09 60.74 -21.45
C PRO A 468 22.95 60.91 -22.96
N ALA A 469 21.72 61.06 -23.45
CA ALA A 469 21.46 61.28 -24.88
C ALA A 469 22.14 62.55 -25.42
N GLU A 470 22.28 63.56 -24.56
CA GLU A 470 22.96 64.84 -24.80
C GLU A 470 24.44 64.67 -25.20
N LEU A 471 25.13 63.68 -24.62
CA LEU A 471 26.52 63.33 -24.97
C LEU A 471 26.64 62.58 -26.30
N ARG A 472 25.52 62.21 -26.92
CA ARG A 472 25.46 61.59 -28.25
C ARG A 472 25.29 62.64 -29.35
N SER A 473 24.68 63.80 -29.03
CA SER A 473 24.53 64.94 -29.94
C SER A 473 25.69 65.94 -29.88
N SER A 474 26.45 66.01 -28.78
CA SER A 474 27.62 66.92 -28.67
C SER A 474 28.94 66.38 -29.24
N LEU A 475 28.93 65.19 -29.84
CA LEU A 475 30.15 64.44 -30.20
C LEU A 475 30.25 64.00 -31.67
N ASP A 476 29.32 64.41 -32.53
CA ASP A 476 29.42 64.23 -33.97
C ASP A 476 30.11 65.47 -34.57
N LEU A 477 31.42 65.36 -34.84
CA LEU A 477 32.22 66.47 -35.37
C LEU A 477 31.78 66.78 -36.80
N ALA A 478 31.12 67.92 -37.00
CA ALA A 478 30.78 68.40 -38.33
C ALA A 478 32.01 68.99 -39.02
N PHE A 479 32.36 68.47 -40.20
CA PHE A 479 33.38 69.02 -41.07
C PHE A 479 32.73 69.86 -42.17
N ASN A 480 33.13 71.13 -42.26
CA ASN A 480 32.68 72.06 -43.29
C ASN A 480 33.84 72.32 -44.27
N ALA A 481 33.78 71.74 -45.47
CA ALA A 481 34.83 71.87 -46.47
C ALA A 481 35.06 73.32 -46.98
N ASN A 482 34.09 74.22 -46.74
CA ASN A 482 34.11 75.61 -47.22
C ASN A 482 34.45 76.61 -46.09
N GLY A 483 34.84 76.13 -44.90
CA GLY A 483 35.15 76.98 -43.75
C GLY A 483 36.36 77.89 -43.99
N SER A 484 36.22 79.17 -43.66
CA SER A 484 37.24 80.21 -43.90
C SER A 484 38.22 80.40 -42.74
N THR A 485 37.88 79.89 -41.55
CA THR A 485 38.70 79.97 -40.34
C THR A 485 38.72 78.62 -39.62
N THR A 486 39.62 78.43 -38.65
CA THR A 486 39.78 77.13 -37.95
C THR A 486 38.55 76.69 -37.16
N ASP A 487 37.75 77.64 -36.67
CA ASP A 487 36.50 77.42 -35.92
C ASP A 487 35.31 77.10 -36.85
N ASP A 488 35.45 77.46 -38.13
CA ASP A 488 34.43 77.37 -39.19
C ASP A 488 34.62 76.10 -40.07
N LEU A 489 35.79 75.47 -39.98
CA LEU A 489 36.14 74.20 -40.65
C LEU A 489 35.71 72.95 -39.85
N VAL A 490 35.79 72.99 -38.52
CA VAL A 490 35.47 71.88 -37.61
C VAL A 490 34.73 72.42 -36.38
N SER A 491 33.53 71.90 -36.12
CA SER A 491 32.56 72.46 -35.17
C SER A 491 32.88 72.30 -33.66
N ALA A 492 34.14 72.16 -33.25
CA ALA A 492 34.50 71.91 -31.85
C ALA A 492 35.87 72.46 -31.44
N THR A 493 35.89 73.19 -30.32
CA THR A 493 37.13 73.69 -29.70
C THR A 493 37.85 72.59 -28.91
N PRO A 494 39.20 72.58 -28.82
CA PRO A 494 39.95 71.52 -28.13
C PRO A 494 39.55 71.33 -26.66
N THR A 495 39.23 72.42 -25.96
CA THR A 495 38.83 72.41 -24.55
C THR A 495 37.48 71.74 -24.30
N ALA A 496 36.53 71.83 -25.24
CA ALA A 496 35.27 71.10 -25.16
C ALA A 496 35.49 69.58 -25.31
N VAL A 497 36.39 69.19 -26.22
CA VAL A 497 36.76 67.78 -26.46
C VAL A 497 37.45 67.18 -25.23
N GLU A 498 38.39 67.89 -24.58
CA GLU A 498 39.05 67.42 -23.35
C GLU A 498 38.06 67.27 -22.16
N ALA A 499 37.12 68.20 -22.02
CA ALA A 499 36.07 68.11 -20.99
C ALA A 499 35.18 66.87 -21.21
N HIS A 500 34.74 66.61 -22.45
CA HIS A 500 33.95 65.43 -22.78
C HIS A 500 34.74 64.11 -22.65
N ILE A 501 36.03 64.07 -23.03
CA ILE A 501 36.90 62.90 -22.78
C ILE A 501 37.04 62.63 -21.27
N THR A 502 37.11 63.67 -20.44
CA THR A 502 37.20 63.54 -18.98
C THR A 502 35.90 62.96 -18.39
N ALA A 503 34.73 63.45 -18.83
CA ALA A 503 33.43 62.90 -18.45
C ALA A 503 33.25 61.43 -18.89
N LEU A 504 33.71 61.09 -20.10
CA LEU A 504 33.70 59.71 -20.62
C LEU A 504 34.55 58.78 -19.74
N ARG A 505 35.73 59.25 -19.29
CA ARG A 505 36.61 58.49 -18.39
C ARG A 505 35.98 58.24 -17.02
N SER A 506 35.31 59.22 -16.42
CA SER A 506 34.61 59.00 -15.14
C SER A 506 33.45 58.01 -15.27
N ALA A 507 32.67 58.08 -16.35
CA ALA A 507 31.57 57.14 -16.60
C ALA A 507 32.07 55.70 -16.84
N PHE A 508 33.19 55.53 -17.56
CA PHE A 508 33.85 54.22 -17.70
C PHE A 508 34.43 53.72 -16.37
N GLY A 509 34.93 54.60 -15.51
CA GLY A 509 35.38 54.26 -14.16
C GLY A 509 34.26 53.65 -13.32
N SER A 510 33.15 54.38 -13.15
CA SER A 510 32.00 53.91 -12.36
C SER A 510 31.41 52.60 -12.89
N LEU A 511 31.32 52.43 -14.22
CA LEU A 511 30.83 51.19 -14.84
C LEU A 511 31.81 50.02 -14.66
N SER A 512 33.12 50.29 -14.65
CA SER A 512 34.16 49.29 -14.36
C SER A 512 34.09 48.82 -12.91
N ASP A 513 33.88 49.74 -11.96
CA ASP A 513 33.76 49.42 -10.54
C ASP A 513 32.45 48.64 -10.25
N GLU A 514 31.34 49.00 -10.89
CA GLU A 514 30.07 48.26 -10.81
C GLU A 514 30.21 46.84 -11.37
N LEU A 515 30.84 46.68 -12.54
CA LEU A 515 31.16 45.36 -13.11
C LEU A 515 32.10 44.55 -12.23
N HIS A 516 33.06 45.19 -11.57
CA HIS A 516 33.97 44.52 -10.63
C HIS A 516 33.21 44.02 -9.39
N GLY A 517 32.33 44.85 -8.81
CA GLY A 517 31.47 44.48 -7.69
C GLY A 517 30.50 43.34 -8.03
N ALA A 518 29.87 43.39 -9.21
CA ALA A 518 29.02 42.30 -9.71
C ALA A 518 29.82 41.00 -9.94
N SER A 519 31.05 41.09 -10.45
CA SER A 519 31.95 39.94 -10.63
C SER A 519 32.38 39.33 -9.29
N LEU A 520 32.63 40.16 -8.27
CA LEU A 520 32.97 39.70 -6.93
C LEU A 520 31.80 38.96 -6.28
N GLN A 521 30.59 39.55 -6.27
CA GLN A 521 29.39 38.87 -5.77
C GLN A 521 29.07 37.56 -6.51
N ALA A 522 29.37 37.48 -7.81
CA ALA A 522 29.22 36.24 -8.58
C ALA A 522 30.22 35.14 -8.15
N LYS A 523 31.45 35.52 -7.74
CA LYS A 523 32.43 34.58 -7.16
C LYS A 523 32.02 34.12 -5.77
N GLU A 524 31.63 35.04 -4.88
CA GLU A 524 31.18 34.70 -3.51
C GLU A 524 30.00 33.71 -3.54
N ARG A 525 29.01 33.95 -4.41
CA ARG A 525 27.87 33.02 -4.61
C ARG A 525 28.30 31.66 -5.16
N LYS A 526 29.33 31.61 -6.03
CA LYS A 526 29.90 30.36 -6.55
C LYS A 526 30.61 29.58 -5.44
N GLU A 527 31.44 30.22 -4.63
CA GLU A 527 32.18 29.59 -3.55
C GLU A 527 31.24 29.00 -2.49
N VAL A 528 30.19 29.74 -2.11
CA VAL A 528 29.12 29.23 -1.21
C VAL A 528 28.38 28.04 -1.81
N GLN A 529 28.12 28.01 -3.13
CA GLN A 529 27.52 26.85 -3.78
C GLN A 529 28.48 25.64 -3.89
N GLU A 530 29.78 25.88 -4.06
CA GLU A 530 30.80 24.81 -4.07
C GLU A 530 31.00 24.19 -2.68
N GLU A 531 30.91 24.98 -1.61
CA GLU A 531 30.90 24.49 -0.22
C GLU A 531 29.63 23.65 0.06
N GLN A 532 28.44 24.14 -0.31
CA GLN A 532 27.20 23.38 -0.19
C GLN A 532 27.25 22.07 -1.00
N LEU A 533 27.82 22.09 -2.20
CA LEU A 533 28.03 20.89 -3.02
C LEU A 533 28.96 19.88 -2.34
N ALA A 534 30.02 20.36 -1.66
CA ALA A 534 30.93 19.51 -0.90
C ALA A 534 30.25 18.88 0.33
N GLU A 535 29.45 19.65 1.07
CA GLU A 535 28.65 19.14 2.19
C GLU A 535 27.68 18.04 1.72
N LYS A 536 26.92 18.29 0.63
CA LYS A 536 25.98 17.29 0.09
C LYS A 536 26.70 16.03 -0.42
N LYS A 537 27.87 16.15 -1.06
CA LYS A 537 28.71 15.00 -1.45
C LYS A 537 29.16 14.18 -0.23
N SER A 538 29.59 14.84 0.85
CA SER A 538 29.95 14.17 2.10
C SER A 538 28.75 13.44 2.72
N ALA A 539 27.57 14.06 2.71
CA ALA A 539 26.33 13.45 3.21
C ALA A 539 25.90 12.24 2.37
N VAL A 540 26.03 12.30 1.04
CA VAL A 540 25.77 11.17 0.14
C VAL A 540 26.72 10.01 0.43
N SER A 541 28.04 10.25 0.52
CA SER A 541 29.01 9.19 0.83
C SER A 541 28.78 8.54 2.20
N ALA A 542 28.33 9.32 3.20
CA ALA A 542 27.93 8.81 4.50
C ALA A 542 26.61 8.01 4.49
N LEU A 543 25.74 8.20 3.49
CA LEU A 543 24.55 7.38 3.26
C LEU A 543 24.90 6.10 2.48
N GLU A 544 25.72 6.19 1.43
CA GLU A 544 26.26 5.04 0.69
C GLU A 544 26.98 4.05 1.64
N SER A 545 27.81 4.56 2.55
CA SER A 545 28.47 3.75 3.58
C SER A 545 27.47 3.03 4.51
N LYS A 546 26.32 3.65 4.83
CA LYS A 546 25.26 3.02 5.62
C LYS A 546 24.49 1.98 4.82
N ILE A 547 24.20 2.24 3.55
CA ILE A 547 23.54 1.31 2.62
C ILE A 547 24.41 0.05 2.50
N ASN A 548 25.68 0.19 2.12
CA ASN A 548 26.62 -0.93 1.98
C ASN A 548 26.74 -1.75 3.28
N LYS A 549 26.66 -1.10 4.46
CA LYS A 549 26.67 -1.80 5.75
C LYS A 549 25.38 -2.60 5.99
N ILE A 550 24.21 -2.02 5.68
CA ILE A 550 22.91 -2.69 5.83
C ILE A 550 22.79 -3.85 4.83
N GLU A 551 23.26 -3.67 3.60
CA GLU A 551 23.32 -4.73 2.59
C GLU A 551 24.22 -5.89 3.04
N LEU A 552 25.41 -5.60 3.59
CA LEU A 552 26.30 -6.62 4.16
C LEU A 552 25.68 -7.35 5.37
N GLN A 553 24.93 -6.65 6.23
CA GLN A 553 24.19 -7.31 7.31
C GLN A 553 23.08 -8.22 6.73
N CYS A 554 22.36 -7.75 5.71
CA CYS A 554 21.31 -8.52 5.05
C CYS A 554 21.85 -9.76 4.31
N THR A 555 23.03 -9.71 3.70
CA THR A 555 23.66 -10.91 3.10
C THR A 555 24.14 -11.89 4.16
N MET A 556 24.77 -11.42 5.25
CA MET A 556 25.17 -12.27 6.38
C MET A 556 23.97 -12.97 7.05
N GLU A 557 22.85 -12.27 7.23
CA GLU A 557 21.61 -12.84 7.76
C GLU A 557 20.98 -13.86 6.81
N LYS A 558 20.95 -13.58 5.49
CA LYS A 558 20.49 -14.54 4.47
C LYS A 558 21.35 -15.80 4.44
N GLU A 559 22.68 -15.68 4.52
CA GLU A 559 23.56 -16.84 4.61
C GLU A 559 23.37 -17.63 5.90
N ALA A 560 23.16 -16.97 7.04
CA ALA A 560 22.90 -17.64 8.31
C ALA A 560 21.57 -18.40 8.28
N ALA A 561 20.52 -17.80 7.70
CA ALA A 561 19.24 -18.46 7.47
C ALA A 561 19.37 -19.63 6.49
N ALA A 562 20.10 -19.48 5.38
CA ALA A 562 20.35 -20.56 4.43
C ALA A 562 21.13 -21.73 5.05
N ARG A 563 22.13 -21.45 5.90
CA ARG A 563 22.87 -22.47 6.67
C ARG A 563 21.96 -23.19 7.66
N SER A 564 21.09 -22.46 8.37
CA SER A 564 20.11 -23.05 9.30
C SER A 564 19.10 -23.94 8.56
N LEU A 565 18.58 -23.49 7.43
CA LEU A 565 17.68 -24.29 6.58
C LEU A 565 18.37 -25.55 6.03
N ALA A 566 19.62 -25.44 5.56
CA ALA A 566 20.38 -26.60 5.08
C ALA A 566 20.71 -27.62 6.19
N GLN A 567 20.86 -27.16 7.43
CA GLN A 567 20.98 -28.07 8.58
C GLN A 567 19.63 -28.73 8.88
N LEU A 568 18.54 -27.96 8.96
CA LEU A 568 17.19 -28.47 9.21
C LEU A 568 16.77 -29.50 8.16
N THR A 569 17.00 -29.27 6.86
CA THR A 569 16.68 -30.28 5.82
C THR A 569 17.56 -31.52 5.93
N SER A 570 18.83 -31.39 6.34
CA SER A 570 19.70 -32.54 6.62
C SER A 570 19.20 -33.34 7.82
N ASP A 571 18.70 -32.69 8.87
CA ASP A 571 18.18 -33.34 10.07
C ASP A 571 16.79 -33.96 9.83
N THR A 572 15.91 -33.30 9.06
CA THR A 572 14.65 -33.90 8.56
C THR A 572 14.92 -35.16 7.73
N ALA A 573 15.87 -35.13 6.78
CA ALA A 573 16.19 -36.31 5.97
C ALA A 573 16.70 -37.50 6.80
N LYS A 574 17.45 -37.25 7.90
CA LYS A 574 17.86 -38.30 8.85
C LYS A 574 16.67 -38.85 9.63
N LEU A 575 15.72 -38.01 10.03
CA LEU A 575 14.49 -38.42 10.73
C LEU A 575 13.55 -39.19 9.80
N GLU A 576 13.45 -38.81 8.52
CA GLU A 576 12.73 -39.57 7.49
C GLU A 576 13.38 -40.94 7.27
N GLU A 577 14.71 -41.01 7.12
CA GLU A 577 15.41 -42.30 6.99
C GLU A 577 15.24 -43.18 8.24
N ALA A 578 15.36 -42.61 9.44
CA ALA A 578 15.12 -43.32 10.69
C ALA A 578 13.67 -43.81 10.80
N THR A 579 12.69 -43.01 10.37
CA THR A 579 11.27 -43.40 10.33
C THR A 579 11.01 -44.51 9.33
N LEU A 580 11.65 -44.49 8.15
CA LEU A 580 11.56 -45.55 7.16
C LEU A 580 12.20 -46.85 7.66
N ARG A 581 13.36 -46.77 8.31
CA ARG A 581 14.00 -47.92 8.99
C ARG A 581 13.10 -48.50 10.07
N LEU A 582 12.59 -47.69 10.99
CA LEU A 582 11.66 -48.14 12.04
C LEU A 582 10.35 -48.73 11.48
N LYS A 583 9.84 -48.24 10.35
CA LYS A 583 8.69 -48.84 9.65
C LYS A 583 9.03 -50.19 9.00
N ALA A 584 10.25 -50.35 8.46
CA ALA A 584 10.74 -51.63 7.94
C ALA A 584 11.02 -52.65 9.06
N ASP A 585 11.58 -52.21 10.19
CA ASP A 585 11.82 -53.04 11.36
C ASP A 585 10.50 -53.46 12.04
N LYS A 586 9.51 -52.55 12.16
CA LYS A 586 8.15 -52.88 12.63
C LYS A 586 7.47 -53.87 11.69
N SER A 587 7.55 -53.69 10.37
CA SER A 587 6.90 -54.62 9.43
C SER A 587 7.59 -55.99 9.37
N ALA A 588 8.92 -56.05 9.42
CA ALA A 588 9.67 -57.30 9.53
C ALA A 588 9.44 -58.03 10.86
N GLY A 589 9.30 -57.29 11.96
CA GLY A 589 8.91 -57.84 13.26
C GLY A 589 7.48 -58.42 13.22
N VAL A 590 6.53 -57.70 12.61
CA VAL A 590 5.14 -58.15 12.45
C VAL A 590 5.04 -59.38 11.54
N THR A 591 5.75 -59.44 10.40
CA THR A 591 5.73 -60.64 9.55
C THR A 591 6.40 -61.83 10.23
N SER A 592 7.55 -61.63 10.90
CA SER A 592 8.24 -62.71 11.63
C SER A 592 7.40 -63.27 12.78
N THR A 593 6.76 -62.41 13.59
CA THR A 593 5.87 -62.84 14.68
C THR A 593 4.56 -63.44 14.17
N SER A 594 3.98 -62.91 13.09
CA SER A 594 2.82 -63.53 12.42
C SER A 594 3.15 -64.93 11.92
N GLN A 595 4.31 -65.12 11.28
CA GLN A 595 4.72 -66.43 10.78
C GLN A 595 5.00 -67.41 11.93
N GLN A 596 5.63 -66.96 13.03
CA GLN A 596 5.77 -67.79 14.24
C GLN A 596 4.40 -68.21 14.82
N VAL A 597 3.38 -67.34 14.76
CA VAL A 597 2.01 -67.67 15.18
C VAL A 597 1.34 -68.66 14.22
N GLU A 598 1.59 -68.58 12.91
CA GLU A 598 1.09 -69.57 11.94
C GLU A 598 1.80 -70.92 12.09
N ASP A 599 3.12 -70.95 12.25
CA ASP A 599 3.91 -72.16 12.51
C ASP A 599 3.45 -72.85 13.81
N LEU A 600 3.22 -72.08 14.89
CA LEU A 600 2.69 -72.60 16.16
C LEU A 600 1.25 -73.11 16.04
N ARG A 601 0.39 -72.46 15.23
CA ARG A 601 -0.97 -72.95 14.94
C ARG A 601 -0.95 -74.25 14.15
N ALA A 602 -0.07 -74.36 13.15
CA ALA A 602 0.11 -75.58 12.37
C ALA A 602 0.63 -76.74 13.26
N ALA A 603 1.63 -76.47 14.11
CA ALA A 603 2.13 -77.45 15.08
C ALA A 603 1.05 -77.87 16.09
N TYR A 604 0.25 -76.93 16.60
CA TYR A 604 -0.88 -77.24 17.49
C TYR A 604 -1.91 -78.13 16.79
N ALA A 605 -2.36 -77.76 15.59
CA ALA A 605 -3.35 -78.53 14.82
C ALA A 605 -2.85 -79.94 14.49
N GLU A 606 -1.55 -80.11 14.20
CA GLU A 606 -0.93 -81.43 14.01
C GLU A 606 -0.90 -82.25 15.30
N THR A 607 -0.63 -81.64 16.47
CA THR A 607 -0.76 -82.35 17.76
C THR A 607 -2.20 -82.69 18.12
N GLU A 608 -3.18 -81.87 17.72
CA GLU A 608 -4.60 -82.15 17.90
C GLU A 608 -5.06 -83.31 17.01
N ARG A 609 -4.63 -83.32 15.72
CA ARG A 609 -4.81 -84.44 14.80
C ARG A 609 -4.23 -85.73 15.36
N ARG A 610 -2.96 -85.71 15.80
CA ARG A 610 -2.30 -86.90 16.37
C ARG A 610 -2.99 -87.39 17.65
N CYS A 611 -3.48 -86.48 18.49
CA CYS A 611 -4.26 -86.80 19.69
C CYS A 611 -5.64 -87.40 19.36
N ALA A 612 -6.28 -86.97 18.27
CA ALA A 612 -7.51 -87.57 17.76
C ALA A 612 -7.25 -88.99 17.23
N GLU A 613 -6.19 -89.18 16.44
CA GLU A 613 -5.79 -90.49 15.90
C GLU A 613 -5.37 -91.47 17.01
N GLU A 614 -4.64 -91.02 18.03
CA GLU A 614 -4.33 -91.83 19.22
C GLU A 614 -5.60 -92.23 20.00
N LYS A 615 -6.60 -91.34 20.11
CA LYS A 615 -7.90 -91.65 20.74
C LYS A 615 -8.73 -92.62 19.91
N GLU A 616 -8.75 -92.48 18.58
CA GLU A 616 -9.49 -93.38 17.68
C GLU A 616 -8.86 -94.78 17.64
N ALA A 617 -7.52 -94.86 17.60
CA ALA A 617 -6.79 -96.12 17.72
C ALA A 617 -7.02 -96.79 19.08
N LEU A 618 -7.01 -96.03 20.18
CA LEU A 618 -7.32 -96.54 21.52
C LEU A 618 -8.78 -97.01 21.60
N SER A 619 -9.73 -96.25 21.06
CA SER A 619 -11.15 -96.62 21.01
C SER A 619 -11.37 -97.90 20.20
N THR A 620 -10.70 -98.04 19.06
CA THR A 620 -10.73 -99.26 18.23
C THR A 620 -10.16 -100.45 19.00
N CYS A 621 -9.00 -100.31 19.63
CA CYS A 621 -8.40 -101.37 20.46
C CYS A 621 -9.30 -101.77 21.66
N VAL A 622 -10.01 -100.82 22.26
CA VAL A 622 -11.02 -101.08 23.30
C VAL A 622 -12.21 -101.86 22.72
N ILE A 623 -12.70 -101.50 21.52
CA ILE A 623 -13.78 -102.23 20.82
C ILE A 623 -13.33 -103.65 20.46
N ASP A 624 -12.10 -103.84 19.96
CA ASP A 624 -11.53 -105.14 19.60
C ASP A 624 -11.37 -106.04 20.84
N THR A 625 -10.86 -105.51 21.95
CA THR A 625 -10.71 -106.26 23.20
C THR A 625 -12.05 -106.58 23.87
N PHE A 626 -13.06 -105.70 23.76
CA PHE A 626 -14.43 -106.04 24.14
C PHE A 626 -15.04 -107.11 23.23
N SER A 627 -14.77 -107.07 21.91
CA SER A 627 -15.25 -108.07 20.96
C SER A 627 -14.65 -109.45 21.26
N LEU A 628 -13.33 -109.52 21.49
CA LEU A 628 -12.64 -110.73 21.92
C LEU A 628 -13.18 -111.27 23.26
N LEU A 629 -13.54 -110.39 24.20
CA LEU A 629 -14.20 -110.77 25.46
C LEU A 629 -15.62 -111.31 25.25
N VAL A 630 -16.37 -110.77 24.28
CA VAL A 630 -17.71 -111.27 23.91
C VAL A 630 -17.60 -112.61 23.19
N GLU A 631 -16.66 -112.78 22.28
CA GLU A 631 -16.35 -114.05 21.62
C GLU A 631 -15.92 -115.12 22.63
N HIS A 632 -14.99 -114.79 23.54
CA HIS A 632 -14.56 -115.71 24.59
C HIS A 632 -15.70 -116.05 25.56
N LYS A 633 -16.58 -115.09 25.88
CA LYS A 633 -17.82 -115.37 26.63
C LYS A 633 -18.75 -116.32 25.85
N GLN A 634 -18.94 -116.12 24.54
CA GLN A 634 -19.75 -117.01 23.71
C GLN A 634 -19.11 -118.41 23.57
N ALA A 635 -17.79 -118.51 23.50
CA ALA A 635 -17.07 -119.78 23.52
C ALA A 635 -17.25 -120.49 24.86
N ILE A 636 -17.09 -119.79 26.00
CA ILE A 636 -17.40 -120.34 27.32
C ILE A 636 -18.86 -120.79 27.38
N GLN A 637 -19.82 -119.95 26.98
CA GLN A 637 -21.24 -120.26 27.06
C GLN A 637 -21.60 -121.47 26.18
N THR A 638 -21.12 -121.53 24.93
CA THR A 638 -21.32 -122.71 24.07
C THR A 638 -20.58 -123.94 24.58
N THR A 639 -19.45 -123.84 25.29
CA THR A 639 -18.88 -125.00 26.00
C THR A 639 -19.73 -125.44 27.19
N PHE A 640 -20.38 -124.52 27.92
CA PHE A 640 -21.37 -124.88 28.95
C PHE A 640 -22.62 -125.52 28.34
N ASP A 641 -23.13 -125.02 27.22
CA ASP A 641 -24.28 -125.58 26.50
C ASP A 641 -23.96 -126.97 25.90
N ASN A 642 -22.75 -127.14 25.34
CA ASN A 642 -22.24 -128.42 24.87
C ASN A 642 -22.03 -129.41 26.02
N VAL A 643 -21.52 -128.96 27.18
CA VAL A 643 -21.40 -129.79 28.38
C VAL A 643 -22.79 -130.15 28.91
N HIS A 644 -23.75 -129.22 28.97
CA HIS A 644 -25.13 -129.45 29.38
C HIS A 644 -25.79 -130.54 28.52
N THR A 645 -25.72 -130.39 27.20
CA THR A 645 -26.24 -131.37 26.24
C THR A 645 -25.49 -132.71 26.27
N MET A 646 -24.20 -132.73 26.61
CA MET A 646 -23.48 -133.98 26.90
C MET A 646 -23.95 -134.65 28.20
N TRP A 647 -24.23 -133.90 29.26
CA TRP A 647 -24.79 -134.43 30.50
C TRP A 647 -26.22 -134.94 30.28
N GLU A 648 -27.08 -134.21 29.56
CA GLU A 648 -28.40 -134.68 29.13
C GLU A 648 -28.28 -135.96 28.28
N GLY A 649 -27.39 -135.98 27.29
CA GLY A 649 -27.13 -137.15 26.45
C GLY A 649 -26.64 -138.37 27.24
N THR A 650 -25.74 -138.18 28.21
CA THR A 650 -25.26 -139.29 29.07
C THR A 650 -26.30 -139.73 30.10
N ILE A 651 -27.22 -138.85 30.54
CA ILE A 651 -28.40 -139.22 31.34
C ILE A 651 -29.38 -140.05 30.50
N ASP A 652 -29.64 -139.64 29.26
CA ASP A 652 -30.53 -140.33 28.33
C ASP A 652 -29.94 -141.69 27.87
N ASP A 653 -28.62 -141.77 27.68
CA ASP A 653 -27.92 -143.03 27.41
C ASP A 653 -27.73 -143.92 28.65
N LEU A 654 -27.67 -143.35 29.87
CA LEU A 654 -27.81 -144.13 31.11
C LEU A 654 -29.21 -144.71 31.22
N ALA A 655 -30.26 -143.95 30.88
CA ALA A 655 -31.64 -144.45 30.85
C ALA A 655 -31.79 -145.60 29.82
N LYS A 656 -31.22 -145.46 28.61
CA LYS A 656 -31.19 -146.53 27.59
C LYS A 656 -30.34 -147.73 28.01
N THR A 657 -29.21 -147.52 28.68
CA THR A 657 -28.34 -148.60 29.18
C THR A 657 -29.02 -149.37 30.32
N ILE A 658 -29.74 -148.68 31.21
CA ILE A 658 -30.57 -149.32 32.25
C ILE A 658 -31.72 -150.12 31.60
N ALA A 659 -32.41 -149.55 30.60
CA ALA A 659 -33.49 -150.24 29.89
C ALA A 659 -33.00 -151.48 29.11
N THR A 660 -31.83 -151.41 28.47
CA THR A 660 -31.24 -152.55 27.74
C THR A 660 -30.58 -153.58 28.66
N SER A 661 -30.03 -153.16 29.81
CA SER A 661 -29.60 -154.08 30.87
C SER A 661 -30.76 -154.89 31.44
N GLN A 662 -31.95 -154.28 31.60
CA GLN A 662 -33.17 -155.00 31.97
C GLN A 662 -33.66 -155.95 30.87
N PHE A 663 -33.35 -155.67 29.59
CA PHE A 663 -33.72 -156.52 28.46
C PHE A 663 -32.81 -157.75 28.29
N MET A 664 -31.49 -157.62 28.54
CA MET A 664 -30.55 -158.76 28.50
C MET A 664 -30.56 -159.66 29.74
N GLN A 665 -31.35 -159.33 30.78
CA GLN A 665 -31.51 -160.16 31.97
C GLN A 665 -32.80 -161.03 31.92
N ALA A 666 -33.42 -161.14 30.74
CA ALA A 666 -34.66 -161.87 30.48
C ALA A 666 -34.55 -162.94 29.35
N MET A 667 -33.32 -163.35 29.01
CA MET A 667 -32.99 -164.62 28.35
C MET A 667 -32.07 -165.43 29.27
#